data_AF-A0A261EWF1-F1
#
_entry.id   AF-A0A261EWF1-F1
#
_cell.length_a   1.000
_cell.length_b   1.000
_cell.length_c   1.000
_cell.angle_alpha   90.00
_cell.angle_beta   90.00
_cell.angle_gamma   90.00
#
_symmetry.space_group_name_H-M   'P 1'
#
loop_
_entity.id
_entity.type
_entity.pdbx_description
1 polymer ?
#
loop_
_entity_poly.entity_id
_entity_poly.type
_entity_poly.pdbx_seq_one_letter_code
_entity_poly.pdbx_strand_id
1 'polypeptide(L)'
;MRRWTKASVAVLTAIGLFAPSLAQAQTVDSARDVEAMQTISASDAAVLAATVSDGTTDGSADDTAGIGTTSDPVLDNTVQHLEDVSAQVDEQKASGGFSSSLGSSGGEAATKDDVPNPLDFASIKEDDVFYNLPRLADQYKTTDSSGNTVLKLTGPTAGGASQGAVPQGLEAYYSQSLTWTNCWTAGIPVTPGGGGYASGPDEPSEMVERRDNSVCTYASVPLDYSNPSGQSIKIAVLKVPHSPGYQKYGTIFINPGGPGGSGAEYAYWSTRSELTRHYDVIGFDPRGVGASLPQIRCQSNQARDWQREGSDALTNAQLDQIDKYNASECYANTTRGYSGITSQEFLPTVGTDTVAKDMDVLRSALGEEKLTYRGFSYGTVLGTHYAMQFPGNVQAMVLDGDVNYLSTNDALAADARYQQFGNGSTTASSVAQASSFGDTFRQFLSWCLSDSSVETCALGNKVSGTPTDAQIDAAYAEYQRLARLNFGGAYLKKAGTIDPRVLSFADFVQGTTEALYATYYWPTLNSALQSFADDKDPSGMLALADQYEGRAHFGEYDFSDAAFHVISSIDNNTDDVNAPVEDAHSDAERTKAMEEYYRVAPYRDPGTDENGNQRGLATGLGLGEYLTGTGTLAKAFEVSTIPNILFISSTYDPATPYENGFVDARAFHAVMLAVGYNAHCAYGSVSCATSVADEFLTDPSAFMTKVDSNGFANEVQWKDSADGSAQDIFRTSIADGECRLVSFRQTGGDGAIVSSASGLTSANKTNAEMRGTSVTLKTVSANGTVSDATQLHPGDDFRLYLNSMPTDCTVTGAECTYTPYLYDAGSDAAGTPLGAARGTLQDSTGYFIAGTIPSSTTAGSYKLAVYRSNGWLYGWAAVTVVGAPSTPDAPLAMLRVYNPNSSEHFFTASSEERANLVKAGWRYEGTAWTAPISGDPVYRLYNPNRGEHHYTTDSGEANTLMHLGWRFEGIGWYSAPSDSGSAVYRVYNPNAPANNHHYTASAAERDQLVANGWRDEGTAWYGVKE
;
A
#
# COMPACT_ATOMS: atom_id res chain seq x y z
N MET A 1 15.29 -2.09 44.08
CA MET A 1 15.40 -2.44 42.64
C MET A 1 15.38 -3.95 42.38
N ARG A 2 16.36 -4.79 42.77
CA ARG A 2 16.36 -6.25 42.45
C ARG A 2 15.21 -7.12 43.00
N ARG A 3 14.50 -6.71 44.06
CA ARG A 3 13.30 -7.41 44.57
C ARG A 3 12.00 -6.99 43.87
N TRP A 4 11.95 -5.77 43.32
CA TRP A 4 10.81 -5.25 42.56
C TRP A 4 10.76 -5.87 41.16
N THR A 5 11.92 -6.05 40.52
CA THR A 5 12.01 -6.74 39.23
C THR A 5 11.49 -8.17 39.29
N LYS A 6 11.67 -8.88 40.42
CA LYS A 6 11.17 -10.25 40.58
C LYS A 6 9.66 -10.33 40.85
N ALA A 7 9.09 -9.35 41.56
CA ALA A 7 7.65 -9.29 41.83
C ALA A 7 6.85 -8.87 40.58
N SER A 8 7.33 -7.86 39.84
CA SER A 8 6.72 -7.43 38.59
C SER A 8 6.79 -8.52 37.51
N VAL A 9 7.92 -9.22 37.39
CA VAL A 9 8.05 -10.35 36.45
C VAL A 9 7.14 -11.51 36.85
N ALA A 10 7.01 -11.84 38.15
CA ALA A 10 6.12 -12.92 38.59
C ALA A 10 4.63 -12.61 38.36
N VAL A 11 4.21 -11.35 38.56
CA VAL A 11 2.83 -10.90 38.28
C VAL A 11 2.58 -10.87 36.77
N LEU A 12 3.51 -10.35 35.96
CA LEU A 12 3.38 -10.32 34.50
C LEU A 12 3.42 -11.72 33.85
N THR A 13 4.17 -12.67 34.44
CA THR A 13 4.19 -14.07 33.99
C THR A 13 2.91 -14.80 34.38
N ALA A 14 2.32 -14.49 35.54
CA ALA A 14 1.04 -15.05 35.97
C ALA A 14 -0.17 -14.50 35.18
N ILE A 15 -0.02 -13.33 34.52
CA ILE A 15 -1.01 -12.71 33.64
C ILE A 15 -0.72 -13.01 32.14
N GLY A 16 0.32 -13.79 31.84
CA GLY A 16 0.60 -14.25 30.46
C GLY A 16 1.24 -13.21 29.52
N LEU A 17 1.79 -12.11 30.03
CA LEU A 17 2.28 -10.98 29.22
C LEU A 17 3.73 -11.12 28.70
N PHE A 18 4.37 -12.29 28.77
CA PHE A 18 5.65 -12.55 28.10
C PHE A 18 5.83 -14.03 27.76
N ALA A 19 6.05 -14.35 26.48
CA ALA A 19 6.78 -15.55 26.07
C ALA A 19 8.28 -15.19 25.96
N PRO A 20 9.22 -15.93 26.57
CA PRO A 20 10.62 -15.53 26.56
C PRO A 20 11.30 -15.89 25.23
N SER A 21 11.60 -14.90 24.41
CA SER A 21 12.67 -15.01 23.39
C SER A 21 14.03 -14.80 24.09
N LEU A 22 14.61 -15.86 24.61
CA LEU A 22 15.98 -15.85 25.14
C LEU A 22 16.99 -16.05 24.00
N ALA A 23 17.29 -14.99 23.26
CA ALA A 23 18.42 -14.98 22.33
C ALA A 23 19.07 -13.59 22.21
N GLN A 24 19.30 -12.87 23.31
CA GLN A 24 20.26 -11.75 23.34
C GLN A 24 20.58 -11.31 24.78
N ALA A 25 21.33 -12.14 25.51
CA ALA A 25 22.10 -11.69 26.67
C ALA A 25 23.23 -12.70 26.95
N GLN A 26 24.41 -12.44 26.41
CA GLN A 26 25.61 -13.13 26.88
C GLN A 26 25.89 -12.73 28.35
N THR A 27 26.32 -13.72 29.13
CA THR A 27 26.94 -13.66 30.47
C THR A 27 26.03 -13.66 31.71
N VAL A 28 25.61 -14.85 32.19
CA VAL A 28 25.74 -15.26 33.61
C VAL A 28 25.84 -16.79 33.67
N ASP A 29 26.85 -17.26 34.40
CA ASP A 29 27.26 -18.66 34.58
C ASP A 29 26.46 -19.35 35.71
N SER A 30 26.41 -20.69 35.66
CA SER A 30 25.87 -21.67 36.63
C SER A 30 24.42 -22.19 36.47
N ALA A 31 24.34 -23.47 36.11
CA ALA A 31 23.15 -24.28 35.87
C ALA A 31 22.57 -24.92 37.17
N ARG A 32 22.08 -24.13 38.13
CA ARG A 32 21.44 -24.68 39.36
C ARG A 32 20.06 -24.14 39.75
N ASP A 33 19.51 -23.16 39.05
CA ASP A 33 18.21 -22.54 39.44
C ASP A 33 17.02 -22.88 38.52
N VAL A 34 17.16 -23.81 37.57
CA VAL A 34 16.09 -24.15 36.60
C VAL A 34 15.04 -25.13 37.16
N GLU A 35 15.29 -25.80 38.29
CA GLU A 35 14.37 -26.82 38.82
C GLU A 35 13.43 -26.34 39.95
N ALA A 36 13.47 -25.08 40.38
CA ALA A 36 12.66 -24.59 41.52
C ALA A 36 11.45 -23.70 41.14
N MET A 37 11.17 -23.50 39.84
CA MET A 37 10.10 -22.57 39.37
C MET A 37 8.81 -23.25 38.91
N GLN A 38 8.62 -24.54 39.19
CA GLN A 38 7.34 -25.22 38.97
C GLN A 38 6.71 -25.52 40.33
N THR A 39 5.65 -24.76 40.67
CA THR A 39 4.67 -24.88 41.78
C THR A 39 4.67 -23.71 42.76
N ILE A 40 3.94 -22.65 42.42
CA ILE A 40 3.33 -21.74 43.41
C ILE A 40 1.85 -21.65 43.03
N SER A 41 0.96 -21.97 43.98
CA SER A 41 -0.49 -21.96 43.76
C SER A 41 -1.10 -20.61 44.14
N ALA A 42 -2.27 -20.27 43.59
CA ALA A 42 -2.96 -18.99 43.84
C ALA A 42 -3.24 -18.71 45.33
N SER A 43 -3.27 -19.73 46.19
CA SER A 43 -3.41 -19.54 47.65
C SER A 43 -2.15 -18.97 48.31
N ASP A 44 -0.96 -19.16 47.71
CA ASP A 44 0.31 -18.68 48.28
C ASP A 44 0.52 -17.18 48.01
N ALA A 45 -0.08 -16.66 46.93
CA ALA A 45 -0.07 -15.23 46.59
C ALA A 45 -0.96 -14.41 47.54
N ALA A 46 -2.07 -14.97 48.02
CA ALA A 46 -2.95 -14.33 49.00
C ALA A 46 -2.29 -14.20 50.38
N VAL A 47 -1.40 -15.12 50.75
CA VAL A 47 -0.64 -15.06 52.02
C VAL A 47 0.44 -13.98 51.98
N LEU A 48 1.03 -13.70 50.80
CA LEU A 48 1.99 -12.60 50.62
C LEU A 48 1.32 -11.21 50.64
N ALA A 49 0.08 -11.10 50.15
CA ALA A 49 -0.68 -9.85 50.23
C ALA A 49 -1.12 -9.54 51.67
N ALA A 50 -1.44 -10.57 52.47
CA ALA A 50 -1.81 -10.40 53.88
C ALA A 50 -0.63 -10.02 54.80
N THR A 51 0.63 -10.21 54.38
CA THR A 51 1.81 -9.85 55.19
C THR A 51 2.22 -8.38 55.05
N VAL A 52 1.64 -7.64 54.11
CA VAL A 52 1.90 -6.20 53.91
C VAL A 52 0.88 -5.33 54.69
N SER A 53 -0.23 -5.91 55.15
CA SER A 53 -1.28 -5.19 55.88
C SER A 53 -1.23 -5.30 57.40
N ASP A 54 -0.38 -6.16 57.99
CA ASP A 54 -0.29 -6.30 59.45
C ASP A 54 1.04 -5.74 60.00
N GLY A 55 0.97 -4.48 60.42
CA GLY A 55 2.01 -3.86 61.24
C GLY A 55 2.05 -4.48 62.62
N THR A 56 2.82 -5.55 62.80
CA THR A 56 3.26 -6.00 64.13
C THR A 56 4.78 -6.13 64.21
N THR A 57 5.31 -5.38 65.16
CA THR A 57 6.71 -5.31 65.58
C THR A 57 7.19 -6.62 66.23
N ASP A 58 8.36 -7.11 65.84
CA ASP A 58 9.27 -7.79 66.77
C ASP A 58 10.73 -7.48 66.43
N GLY A 59 11.55 -7.37 67.49
CA GLY A 59 12.67 -6.44 67.60
C GLY A 59 14.01 -6.88 66.99
N SER A 60 14.75 -5.91 66.46
CA SER A 60 16.01 -5.46 67.08
C SER A 60 16.59 -4.24 66.33
N ALA A 61 17.11 -3.29 67.11
CA ALA A 61 17.76 -2.02 66.75
C ALA A 61 18.87 -2.20 65.69
N ASP A 62 19.20 -1.23 64.84
CA ASP A 62 19.60 0.14 65.16
C ASP A 62 19.56 1.03 63.90
N ASP A 63 19.61 2.35 64.10
CA ASP A 63 19.70 3.46 63.14
C ASP A 63 18.39 4.01 62.52
N THR A 64 17.81 4.95 63.26
CA THR A 64 16.84 5.95 62.79
C THR A 64 17.58 7.17 62.22
N ALA A 65 17.16 7.68 61.07
CA ALA A 65 16.98 9.13 60.84
C ALA A 65 16.36 9.43 59.47
N GLY A 66 15.07 9.83 59.49
CA GLY A 66 14.57 10.87 58.59
C GLY A 66 13.79 10.42 57.36
N ILE A 67 12.52 10.01 57.52
CA ILE A 67 11.46 10.37 56.58
C ILE A 67 10.23 10.74 57.41
N GLY A 68 9.92 12.04 57.42
CA GLY A 68 8.69 12.58 57.97
C GLY A 68 7.50 12.25 57.08
N THR A 69 6.34 12.18 57.69
CA THR A 69 5.03 11.99 57.08
C THR A 69 4.74 13.05 56.00
N THR A 70 4.81 12.66 54.74
CA THR A 70 4.09 13.28 53.63
C THR A 70 3.28 12.17 52.97
N SER A 71 1.95 12.26 53.03
CA SER A 71 1.06 11.49 52.17
C SER A 71 1.44 11.80 50.72
N ASP A 72 2.03 10.83 50.03
CA ASP A 72 2.38 10.94 48.62
C ASP A 72 1.09 10.71 47.81
N PRO A 73 0.54 11.74 47.13
CA PRO A 73 -0.71 11.62 46.38
C PRO A 73 -0.61 10.56 45.28
N VAL A 74 0.59 10.25 44.80
CA VAL A 74 0.83 9.20 43.80
C VAL A 74 0.60 7.82 44.41
N LEU A 75 0.98 7.62 45.67
CA LEU A 75 0.79 6.34 46.37
C LEU A 75 -0.68 6.12 46.73
N ASP A 76 -1.36 7.14 47.25
CA ASP A 76 -2.79 7.07 47.57
C ASP A 76 -3.64 6.86 46.31
N ASN A 77 -3.28 7.51 45.18
CA ASN A 77 -3.94 7.30 43.89
C ASN A 77 -3.67 5.90 43.30
N THR A 78 -2.49 5.34 43.53
CA THR A 78 -2.16 3.98 43.05
C THR A 78 -2.88 2.91 43.86
N VAL A 79 -3.05 3.11 45.17
CA VAL A 79 -3.84 2.21 46.02
C VAL A 79 -5.31 2.29 45.67
N GLN A 80 -5.86 3.51 45.49
CA GLN A 80 -7.23 3.69 45.02
C GLN A 80 -7.44 3.04 43.64
N HIS A 81 -6.48 3.16 42.73
CA HIS A 81 -6.53 2.51 41.42
C HIS A 81 -6.58 0.98 41.51
N LEU A 82 -5.82 0.36 42.41
CA LEU A 82 -5.84 -1.08 42.59
C LEU A 82 -7.14 -1.56 43.25
N GLU A 83 -7.71 -0.77 44.16
CA GLU A 83 -9.02 -1.03 44.77
C GLU A 83 -10.16 -0.86 43.76
N ASP A 84 -10.10 0.15 42.89
CA ASP A 84 -11.08 0.42 41.83
C ASP A 84 -11.02 -0.65 40.73
N VAL A 85 -9.82 -1.09 40.33
CA VAL A 85 -9.63 -2.20 39.39
C VAL A 85 -10.14 -3.51 40.01
N SER A 86 -9.89 -3.75 41.29
CA SER A 86 -10.45 -4.91 42.00
C SER A 86 -11.98 -4.85 42.05
N ALA A 87 -12.56 -3.67 42.31
CA ALA A 87 -13.99 -3.47 42.36
C ALA A 87 -14.65 -3.65 40.98
N GLN A 88 -14.03 -3.15 39.91
CA GLN A 88 -14.49 -3.37 38.53
C GLN A 88 -14.42 -4.84 38.13
N VAL A 89 -13.34 -5.53 38.51
CA VAL A 89 -13.19 -6.98 38.28
C VAL A 89 -14.25 -7.77 39.07
N ASP A 90 -14.59 -7.36 40.28
CA ASP A 90 -15.59 -8.04 41.10
C ASP A 90 -17.04 -7.71 40.67
N GLU A 91 -17.29 -6.50 40.17
CA GLU A 91 -18.57 -6.08 39.58
C GLU A 91 -18.82 -6.78 38.23
N GLN A 92 -17.78 -6.98 37.41
CA GLN A 92 -17.85 -7.78 36.17
C GLN A 92 -17.96 -9.29 36.42
N LYS A 93 -17.42 -9.82 37.53
CA LYS A 93 -17.69 -11.20 37.96
C LYS A 93 -19.12 -11.37 38.48
N ALA A 94 -19.66 -10.36 39.14
CA ALA A 94 -21.02 -10.39 39.70
C ALA A 94 -22.12 -10.25 38.64
N SER A 95 -21.84 -9.59 37.50
CA SER A 95 -22.76 -9.45 36.36
C SER A 95 -22.83 -10.68 35.44
N GLY A 96 -22.04 -11.73 35.71
CA GLY A 96 -22.05 -12.96 34.91
C GLY A 96 -21.37 -12.85 33.54
N GLY A 97 -20.61 -11.78 33.30
CA GLY A 97 -19.84 -11.57 32.05
C GLY A 97 -18.60 -12.46 31.91
N PHE A 98 -18.14 -13.06 33.00
CA PHE A 98 -17.11 -14.11 32.96
C PHE A 98 -17.73 -15.45 32.55
N SER A 99 -17.67 -15.79 31.26
CA SER A 99 -17.53 -17.19 30.89
C SER A 99 -16.21 -17.69 31.50
N SER A 100 -16.28 -18.71 32.34
CA SER A 100 -15.15 -19.31 33.05
C SER A 100 -14.23 -20.13 32.13
N SER A 101 -13.86 -19.62 30.95
CA SER A 101 -13.01 -20.32 29.98
C SER A 101 -11.51 -20.00 30.10
N LEU A 102 -11.05 -19.24 31.09
CA LEU A 102 -9.64 -19.25 31.52
C LEU A 102 -9.30 -20.54 32.29
N GLY A 103 -9.75 -21.68 31.76
CA GLY A 103 -9.17 -22.97 32.06
C GLY A 103 -7.93 -23.14 31.19
N SER A 104 -6.88 -23.71 31.75
CA SER A 104 -5.73 -24.21 30.99
C SER A 104 -6.21 -25.13 29.87
N SER A 105 -6.40 -24.60 28.67
CA SER A 105 -6.85 -25.39 27.52
C SER A 105 -5.64 -25.98 26.82
N GLY A 106 -5.26 -27.19 27.28
CA GLY A 106 -4.73 -28.20 26.36
C GLY A 106 -5.83 -28.66 25.40
N GLY A 107 -6.44 -27.72 24.67
CA GLY A 107 -7.55 -27.96 23.77
C GLY A 107 -7.08 -28.51 22.42
N GLU A 108 -7.92 -29.34 21.80
CA GLU A 108 -7.71 -29.85 20.45
C GLU A 108 -7.67 -28.70 19.43
N ALA A 109 -7.06 -28.92 18.26
CA ALA A 109 -7.08 -27.95 17.18
C ALA A 109 -8.53 -27.69 16.74
N ALA A 110 -8.84 -26.46 16.34
CA ALA A 110 -10.20 -26.12 15.90
C ALA A 110 -10.63 -26.98 14.69
N THR A 111 -11.94 -27.08 14.48
CA THR A 111 -12.61 -27.80 13.40
C THR A 111 -13.49 -26.82 12.60
N LYS A 112 -13.88 -27.18 11.37
CA LYS A 112 -14.73 -26.31 10.54
C LYS A 112 -16.10 -26.05 11.20
N ASP A 113 -16.52 -26.93 12.09
CA ASP A 113 -17.74 -26.80 12.88
C ASP A 113 -17.63 -25.72 13.98
N ASP A 114 -16.41 -25.20 14.25
CA ASP A 114 -16.17 -24.11 15.21
C ASP A 114 -16.28 -22.72 14.57
N VAL A 115 -16.37 -22.61 13.24
CA VAL A 115 -16.62 -21.32 12.57
C VAL A 115 -18.08 -20.91 12.83
N PRO A 116 -18.33 -19.76 13.48
CA PRO A 116 -19.69 -19.33 13.78
C PRO A 116 -20.48 -19.03 12.50
N ASN A 117 -21.80 -19.22 12.56
CA ASN A 117 -22.70 -18.85 11.46
C ASN A 117 -23.06 -17.35 11.57
N PRO A 118 -22.57 -16.48 10.67
CA PRO A 118 -22.84 -15.04 10.75
C PRO A 118 -24.30 -14.67 10.49
N LEU A 119 -25.13 -15.61 10.01
CA LEU A 119 -26.56 -15.42 9.73
C LEU A 119 -27.47 -15.86 10.89
N ASP A 120 -26.92 -16.41 11.98
CA ASP A 120 -27.72 -16.78 13.15
C ASP A 120 -27.99 -15.58 14.07
N PHE A 121 -28.72 -14.61 13.54
CA PHE A 121 -29.05 -13.35 14.23
C PHE A 121 -29.83 -13.57 15.53
N ALA A 122 -30.54 -14.70 15.66
CA ALA A 122 -31.32 -15.03 16.85
C ALA A 122 -30.45 -15.39 18.07
N SER A 123 -29.20 -15.80 17.82
CA SER A 123 -28.23 -16.18 18.87
C SER A 123 -27.27 -15.04 19.24
N ILE A 124 -27.34 -13.91 18.53
CA ILE A 124 -26.54 -12.72 18.81
C ILE A 124 -27.08 -12.04 20.08
N LYS A 125 -26.18 -11.76 21.02
CA LYS A 125 -26.49 -11.01 22.23
C LYS A 125 -26.33 -9.52 22.00
N GLU A 126 -27.21 -8.76 22.62
CA GLU A 126 -27.09 -7.31 22.73
C GLU A 126 -25.96 -6.96 23.71
N ASP A 127 -25.21 -5.91 23.38
CA ASP A 127 -24.24 -5.34 24.30
C ASP A 127 -24.91 -4.35 25.28
N ASP A 128 -24.18 -3.98 26.33
CA ASP A 128 -24.60 -2.92 27.25
C ASP A 128 -24.80 -1.57 26.52
N VAL A 129 -25.88 -0.85 26.84
CA VAL A 129 -26.22 0.41 26.15
C VAL A 129 -25.26 1.56 26.47
N PHE A 130 -24.39 1.40 27.46
CA PHE A 130 -23.46 2.38 27.98
C PHE A 130 -21.99 1.92 28.02
N TYR A 131 -21.63 0.74 27.49
CA TYR A 131 -20.21 0.36 27.38
C TYR A 131 -19.45 1.35 26.48
N ASN A 132 -18.16 1.55 26.74
CA ASN A 132 -17.32 2.54 26.05
C ASN A 132 -17.83 3.99 26.10
N LEU A 133 -18.74 4.32 27.04
CA LEU A 133 -19.01 5.71 27.38
C LEU A 133 -17.98 6.25 28.38
N PRO A 134 -17.42 7.45 28.14
CA PRO A 134 -16.50 8.06 29.09
C PRO A 134 -17.23 8.47 30.37
N ARG A 135 -16.54 8.46 31.52
CA ARG A 135 -17.09 8.93 32.81
C ARG A 135 -17.68 10.33 32.74
N LEU A 136 -17.13 11.21 31.89
CA LEU A 136 -17.65 12.56 31.69
C LEU A 136 -19.10 12.57 31.17
N ALA A 137 -19.57 11.50 30.51
CA ALA A 137 -20.96 11.37 30.07
C ALA A 137 -21.95 11.21 31.24
N ASP A 138 -21.48 10.79 32.43
CA ASP A 138 -22.33 10.58 33.61
C ASP A 138 -23.06 11.84 34.05
N GLN A 139 -22.52 13.02 33.73
CA GLN A 139 -23.18 14.31 34.01
C GLN A 139 -24.54 14.47 33.29
N TYR A 140 -24.80 13.65 32.26
CA TYR A 140 -26.06 13.66 31.51
C TYR A 140 -27.00 12.51 31.91
N LYS A 141 -26.60 11.61 32.81
CA LYS A 141 -27.46 10.52 33.29
C LYS A 141 -28.63 11.08 34.08
N THR A 142 -29.83 10.60 33.76
CA THR A 142 -31.09 10.87 34.44
C THR A 142 -31.95 9.61 34.42
N THR A 143 -33.06 9.63 35.15
CA THR A 143 -34.07 8.56 35.10
C THR A 143 -35.23 8.98 34.19
N ASP A 144 -35.66 8.10 33.30
CA ASP A 144 -36.87 8.29 32.48
C ASP A 144 -38.16 8.04 33.28
N SER A 145 -39.32 8.21 32.65
CA SER A 145 -40.63 7.97 33.30
C SER A 145 -40.89 6.51 33.70
N SER A 146 -40.11 5.57 33.17
CA SER A 146 -40.22 4.13 33.41
C SER A 146 -39.22 3.64 34.47
N GLY A 147 -38.36 4.52 35.00
CA GLY A 147 -37.34 4.16 35.98
C GLY A 147 -36.01 3.74 35.39
N ASN A 148 -35.82 3.83 34.07
CA ASN A 148 -34.57 3.45 33.40
C ASN A 148 -33.57 4.61 33.41
N THR A 149 -32.28 4.28 33.54
CA THR A 149 -31.19 5.24 33.32
C THR A 149 -31.12 5.61 31.84
N VAL A 150 -31.13 6.91 31.54
CA VAL A 150 -31.00 7.46 30.19
C VAL A 150 -30.09 8.69 30.21
N LEU A 151 -29.50 9.04 29.06
CA LEU A 151 -28.77 10.28 28.86
C LEU A 151 -29.70 11.37 28.32
N LYS A 152 -29.76 12.51 29.01
CA LYS A 152 -30.49 13.70 28.57
C LYS A 152 -29.50 14.81 28.24
N LEU A 153 -29.23 14.99 26.95
CA LEU A 153 -28.30 15.99 26.45
C LEU A 153 -28.93 17.39 26.53
N THR A 154 -28.25 18.31 27.20
CA THR A 154 -28.71 19.70 27.38
C THR A 154 -28.16 20.62 26.29
N GLY A 155 -28.76 21.79 26.10
CA GLY A 155 -28.26 22.82 25.19
C GLY A 155 -26.92 23.47 25.63
N PRO A 156 -26.43 24.46 24.86
CA PRO A 156 -25.19 25.17 25.18
C PRO A 156 -25.28 25.92 26.52
N THR A 157 -24.18 25.92 27.28
CA THR A 157 -24.09 26.68 28.53
C THR A 157 -23.66 28.11 28.22
N ALA A 158 -24.45 29.11 28.64
CA ALA A 158 -24.14 30.51 28.41
C ALA A 158 -22.90 30.98 29.21
N GLY A 159 -22.16 31.95 28.70
CA GLY A 159 -21.08 32.63 29.43
C GLY A 159 -19.75 32.78 28.68
N GLY A 160 -19.65 32.24 27.46
CA GLY A 160 -18.51 32.47 26.56
C GLY A 160 -18.66 33.74 25.73
N ALA A 161 -17.73 33.93 24.81
CA ALA A 161 -17.74 35.01 23.82
C ALA A 161 -17.55 34.41 22.43
N SER A 162 -18.39 34.80 21.48
CA SER A 162 -18.25 34.35 20.10
C SER A 162 -17.06 35.03 19.42
N GLN A 163 -16.33 34.28 18.60
CA GLN A 163 -15.20 34.77 17.81
C GLN A 163 -15.43 34.54 16.32
N GLY A 164 -14.88 35.43 15.48
CA GLY A 164 -15.06 35.38 14.04
C GLY A 164 -16.50 35.65 13.59
N ALA A 165 -16.82 35.31 12.34
CA ALA A 165 -18.18 35.44 11.81
C ALA A 165 -19.10 34.38 12.43
N VAL A 166 -20.26 34.81 12.93
CA VAL A 166 -21.27 33.93 13.55
C VAL A 166 -22.50 33.87 12.65
N PRO A 167 -22.94 32.67 12.22
CA PRO A 167 -24.20 32.54 11.49
C PRO A 167 -25.40 32.90 12.36
N GLN A 168 -26.37 33.60 11.76
CA GLN A 168 -27.58 34.05 12.46
C GLN A 168 -28.36 32.87 13.06
N GLY A 169 -28.76 32.98 14.33
CA GLY A 169 -29.53 31.97 15.05
C GLY A 169 -28.69 30.89 15.73
N LEU A 170 -27.37 30.91 15.58
CA LEU A 170 -26.42 29.99 16.24
C LEU A 170 -25.63 30.66 17.38
N GLU A 171 -25.97 31.89 17.76
CA GLU A 171 -25.17 32.71 18.68
C GLU A 171 -24.93 32.02 20.03
N ALA A 172 -25.92 31.27 20.53
CA ALA A 172 -25.80 30.52 21.79
C ALA A 172 -24.76 29.38 21.72
N TYR A 173 -24.61 28.73 20.57
CA TYR A 173 -23.60 27.68 20.37
C TYR A 173 -22.21 28.28 20.21
N TYR A 174 -22.08 29.40 19.49
CA TYR A 174 -20.81 30.06 19.23
C TYR A 174 -20.23 30.80 20.44
N SER A 175 -21.08 31.17 21.40
CA SER A 175 -20.71 31.86 22.65
C SER A 175 -20.86 30.98 23.89
N GLN A 176 -20.83 29.66 23.72
CA GLN A 176 -20.94 28.73 24.84
C GLN A 176 -19.69 28.75 25.73
N SER A 177 -19.88 28.55 27.03
CA SER A 177 -18.79 28.34 27.98
C SER A 177 -18.43 26.86 28.04
N LEU A 178 -17.14 26.54 27.92
CA LEU A 178 -16.62 25.18 28.05
C LEU A 178 -16.04 24.95 29.45
N THR A 179 -16.46 23.87 30.11
CA THR A 179 -15.92 23.47 31.41
C THR A 179 -14.96 22.31 31.22
N TRP A 180 -13.68 22.55 31.53
CA TRP A 180 -12.60 21.59 31.30
C TRP A 180 -12.36 20.73 32.54
N THR A 181 -12.20 19.43 32.31
CA THR A 181 -11.82 18.44 33.31
C THR A 181 -10.56 17.72 32.83
N ASN A 182 -9.71 17.23 33.71
CA ASN A 182 -8.60 16.38 33.30
C ASN A 182 -9.11 15.16 32.49
N CYS A 183 -8.46 14.83 31.37
CA CYS A 183 -8.93 13.76 30.48
C CYS A 183 -8.95 12.38 31.14
N TRP A 184 -7.97 12.11 32.02
CA TRP A 184 -7.98 10.88 32.83
C TRP A 184 -9.25 10.82 33.68
N THR A 185 -9.57 11.86 34.45
CA THR A 185 -10.80 11.90 35.25
C THR A 185 -12.06 11.77 34.38
N ALA A 186 -12.06 12.44 33.22
CA ALA A 186 -13.14 12.38 32.25
C ALA A 186 -13.35 10.97 31.65
N GLY A 187 -12.35 10.08 31.72
CA GLY A 187 -12.41 8.76 31.12
C GLY A 187 -12.44 8.80 29.58
N ILE A 188 -11.92 9.88 28.99
CA ILE A 188 -11.70 9.98 27.54
C ILE A 188 -10.27 9.52 27.29
N PRO A 189 -10.04 8.46 26.48
CA PRO A 189 -8.71 7.96 26.19
C PRO A 189 -7.81 9.05 25.59
N VAL A 190 -6.56 9.09 26.04
CA VAL A 190 -5.49 9.94 25.50
C VAL A 190 -4.50 9.11 24.65
N THR A 191 -4.82 7.83 24.43
CA THR A 191 -3.98 6.83 23.75
C THR A 191 -4.85 5.86 22.96
N PRO A 192 -4.64 5.69 21.63
CA PRO A 192 -5.31 4.73 20.74
C PRO A 192 -5.58 3.39 21.40
N GLY A 193 -6.86 3.03 21.45
CA GLY A 193 -7.38 1.72 21.83
C GLY A 193 -7.07 0.64 20.80
N GLY A 194 -5.80 0.46 20.48
CA GLY A 194 -5.33 -0.53 19.52
C GLY A 194 -3.86 -0.32 19.25
N GLY A 195 -3.03 -1.30 19.62
CA GLY A 195 -1.78 -1.60 18.94
C GLY A 195 -0.55 -0.79 19.29
N GLY A 196 0.33 -1.44 20.05
CA GLY A 196 1.78 -1.33 19.87
C GLY A 196 2.46 -0.12 20.48
N TYR A 197 1.78 1.03 20.59
CA TYR A 197 2.32 2.15 21.34
C TYR A 197 1.78 2.16 22.76
N ALA A 198 2.18 1.14 23.52
CA ALA A 198 2.33 1.38 24.95
C ALA A 198 3.16 2.66 25.09
N SER A 199 2.76 3.54 26.01
CA SER A 199 3.67 4.49 26.62
C SER A 199 4.84 3.67 27.16
N GLY A 200 5.86 3.50 26.31
CA GLY A 200 7.01 2.68 26.63
C GLY A 200 7.75 3.34 27.79
N PRO A 201 8.57 2.58 28.52
CA PRO A 201 9.45 3.17 29.53
C PRO A 201 10.39 4.25 28.97
N ASP A 202 10.47 4.40 27.64
CA ASP A 202 11.28 5.36 26.90
C ASP A 202 10.50 6.61 26.41
N GLU A 203 9.22 6.80 26.78
CA GLU A 203 8.48 8.03 26.44
C GLU A 203 9.15 9.25 27.11
N PRO A 204 9.47 10.33 26.37
CA PRO A 204 10.10 11.51 26.94
C PRO A 204 9.26 12.11 28.07
N SER A 205 9.90 12.53 29.18
CA SER A 205 9.21 13.04 30.37
C SER A 205 8.24 14.19 30.08
N GLU A 206 8.58 15.03 29.10
CA GLU A 206 7.71 16.13 28.66
C GLU A 206 6.44 15.65 27.97
N MET A 207 6.52 14.58 27.17
CA MET A 207 5.35 13.98 26.52
C MET A 207 4.41 13.41 27.59
N VAL A 208 4.95 12.70 28.58
CA VAL A 208 4.19 12.24 29.76
C VAL A 208 3.51 13.41 30.48
N GLU A 209 4.23 14.49 30.76
CA GLU A 209 3.66 15.67 31.42
C GLU A 209 2.53 16.30 30.59
N ARG A 210 2.67 16.38 29.27
CA ARG A 210 1.62 16.90 28.39
C ARG A 210 0.39 16.00 28.33
N ARG A 211 0.58 14.68 28.30
CA ARG A 211 -0.50 13.70 28.41
C ARG A 211 -1.27 13.90 29.70
N ASP A 212 -0.56 13.95 30.82
CA ASP A 212 -1.16 14.04 32.16
C ASP A 212 -1.84 15.40 32.39
N ASN A 213 -1.38 16.46 31.71
CA ASN A 213 -1.99 17.79 31.72
C ASN A 213 -3.10 18.00 30.67
N SER A 214 -3.43 16.99 29.87
CA SER A 214 -4.49 17.10 28.86
C SER A 214 -5.86 17.27 29.54
N VAL A 215 -6.69 18.14 28.97
CA VAL A 215 -8.02 18.46 29.51
C VAL A 215 -9.09 18.23 28.46
N CYS A 216 -10.23 17.72 28.91
CA CYS A 216 -11.33 17.25 28.11
C CYS A 216 -12.63 17.97 28.48
N THR A 217 -13.53 18.13 27.52
CA THR A 217 -14.85 18.72 27.71
C THR A 217 -15.84 18.20 26.67
N TYR A 218 -17.12 18.57 26.86
CA TYR A 218 -18.14 18.45 25.82
C TYR A 218 -18.56 19.82 25.33
N ALA A 219 -18.48 20.05 24.02
CA ALA A 219 -19.12 21.18 23.37
C ALA A 219 -20.51 20.79 22.87
N SER A 220 -21.44 21.73 22.91
CA SER A 220 -22.80 21.53 22.40
C SER A 220 -22.88 22.02 20.96
N VAL A 221 -23.52 21.25 20.10
CA VAL A 221 -23.89 21.65 18.73
C VAL A 221 -25.35 21.27 18.49
N PRO A 222 -26.08 21.95 17.59
CA PRO A 222 -27.43 21.53 17.24
C PRO A 222 -27.39 20.15 16.58
N LEU A 223 -28.38 19.31 16.91
CA LEU A 223 -28.64 18.06 16.18
C LEU A 223 -28.84 18.37 14.69
N ASP A 224 -29.74 19.31 14.41
CA ASP A 224 -30.09 19.79 13.08
C ASP A 224 -29.85 21.30 12.99
N TYR A 225 -28.90 21.71 12.14
CA TYR A 225 -28.58 23.12 11.91
C TYR A 225 -29.70 23.92 11.24
N SER A 226 -30.67 23.26 10.60
CA SER A 226 -31.87 23.92 10.07
C SER A 226 -32.89 24.27 11.16
N ASN A 227 -32.79 23.61 12.32
CA ASN A 227 -33.60 23.87 13.51
C ASN A 227 -32.72 24.02 14.76
N PRO A 228 -31.96 25.12 14.89
CA PRO A 228 -30.99 25.29 15.98
C PRO A 228 -31.63 25.42 17.38
N SER A 229 -32.94 25.69 17.45
CA SER A 229 -33.73 25.68 18.68
C SER A 229 -34.19 24.28 19.14
N GLY A 230 -33.91 23.25 18.34
CA GLY A 230 -34.23 21.85 18.64
C GLY A 230 -33.29 21.21 19.65
N GLN A 231 -33.12 19.89 19.54
CA GLN A 231 -32.21 19.13 20.39
C GLN A 231 -30.75 19.49 20.12
N SER A 232 -29.91 19.38 21.15
CA SER A 232 -28.46 19.50 21.02
C SER A 232 -27.79 18.15 21.27
N ILE A 233 -26.68 17.92 20.58
CA ILE A 233 -25.78 16.79 20.80
C ILE A 233 -24.47 17.27 21.44
N LYS A 234 -23.61 16.33 21.84
CA LYS A 234 -22.34 16.64 22.52
C LYS A 234 -21.16 16.16 21.70
N ILE A 235 -20.25 17.09 21.42
CA ILE A 235 -18.97 16.84 20.76
C ILE A 235 -17.90 16.72 21.82
N ALA A 236 -17.24 15.58 21.91
CA ALA A 236 -16.09 15.38 22.79
C ALA A 236 -14.90 16.17 22.24
N VAL A 237 -14.26 16.94 23.12
CA VAL A 237 -13.11 17.77 22.77
C VAL A 237 -11.99 17.50 23.77
N LEU A 238 -10.82 17.14 23.26
CA LEU A 238 -9.58 17.01 24.00
C LEU A 238 -8.65 18.16 23.63
N LYS A 239 -8.07 18.79 24.66
CA LYS A 239 -7.03 19.80 24.52
C LYS A 239 -5.76 19.32 25.19
N VAL A 240 -4.68 19.25 24.41
CA VAL A 240 -3.31 19.17 24.91
C VAL A 240 -2.78 20.60 24.98
N PRO A 241 -2.54 21.18 26.17
CA PRO A 241 -1.97 22.51 26.26
C PRO A 241 -0.58 22.60 25.62
N HIS A 242 -0.20 23.80 25.17
CA HIS A 242 1.19 24.12 24.85
C HIS A 242 2.11 23.80 26.05
N SER A 243 3.38 23.48 25.77
CA SER A 243 4.33 23.05 26.80
C SER A 243 4.57 24.15 27.84
N PRO A 244 4.67 23.81 29.15
CA PRO A 244 5.04 24.77 30.19
C PRO A 244 6.34 25.52 29.85
N GLY A 245 6.33 26.85 29.98
CA GLY A 245 7.49 27.70 29.70
C GLY A 245 7.64 28.13 28.23
N TYR A 246 6.80 27.63 27.33
CA TYR A 246 6.74 28.07 25.94
C TYR A 246 5.65 29.16 25.76
N GLN A 247 5.91 30.13 24.90
CA GLN A 247 4.88 31.12 24.55
C GLN A 247 3.81 30.46 23.68
N LYS A 248 2.53 30.62 24.04
CA LYS A 248 1.41 30.22 23.18
C LYS A 248 1.35 31.09 21.92
N TYR A 249 1.44 30.46 20.74
CA TYR A 249 1.29 31.09 19.43
C TYR A 249 -0.13 30.96 18.89
N GLY A 250 -0.86 29.91 19.26
CA GLY A 250 -2.24 29.71 18.83
C GLY A 250 -2.77 28.34 19.22
N THR A 251 -3.77 27.89 18.47
CA THR A 251 -4.42 26.59 18.65
C THR A 251 -4.45 25.85 17.31
N ILE A 252 -4.12 24.55 17.30
CA ILE A 252 -4.18 23.69 16.11
C ILE A 252 -5.26 22.64 16.31
N PHE A 253 -6.25 22.62 15.42
CA PHE A 253 -7.24 21.56 15.36
C PHE A 253 -6.71 20.38 14.56
N ILE A 254 -6.95 19.17 15.03
CA ILE A 254 -6.49 17.94 14.37
C ILE A 254 -7.64 16.98 14.14
N ASN A 255 -7.61 16.28 13.00
CA ASN A 255 -8.52 15.17 12.72
C ASN A 255 -7.75 14.03 12.02
N PRO A 256 -7.79 12.79 12.54
CA PRO A 256 -7.05 11.65 12.00
C PRO A 256 -7.65 11.06 10.71
N GLY A 257 -8.90 11.41 10.39
CA GLY A 257 -9.65 10.78 9.32
C GLY A 257 -10.38 9.51 9.74
N GLY A 258 -10.30 8.47 8.90
CA GLY A 258 -11.20 7.33 8.90
C GLY A 258 -12.15 7.40 7.69
N PRO A 259 -13.40 7.91 7.79
CA PRO A 259 -14.06 8.52 8.96
C PRO A 259 -14.22 7.57 10.15
N GLY A 260 -14.57 8.09 11.33
CA GLY A 260 -14.76 7.26 12.53
C GLY A 260 -13.54 7.17 13.47
N GLY A 261 -12.39 7.70 13.07
CA GLY A 261 -11.25 7.84 13.98
C GLY A 261 -11.49 8.90 15.07
N SER A 262 -11.12 8.60 16.32
CA SER A 262 -11.24 9.55 17.43
C SER A 262 -10.19 10.65 17.32
N GLY A 263 -10.63 11.86 16.97
CA GLY A 263 -9.76 13.04 17.00
C GLY A 263 -9.35 13.41 18.41
N ALA A 264 -10.21 13.20 19.42
CA ALA A 264 -9.86 13.46 20.81
C ALA A 264 -8.64 12.62 21.23
N GLU A 265 -8.67 11.32 20.96
CA GLU A 265 -7.59 10.39 21.28
C GLU A 265 -6.30 10.67 20.46
N TYR A 266 -6.45 11.05 19.19
CA TYR A 266 -5.33 11.33 18.30
C TYR A 266 -4.57 12.63 18.61
N ALA A 267 -5.19 13.56 19.36
CA ALA A 267 -4.61 14.88 19.60
C ALA A 267 -3.24 14.82 20.29
N TYR A 268 -3.09 13.91 21.25
CA TYR A 268 -1.83 13.70 21.95
C TYR A 268 -0.70 13.25 21.00
N TRP A 269 -0.99 12.33 20.08
CA TRP A 269 -0.02 11.80 19.11
C TRP A 269 0.45 12.84 18.11
N SER A 270 -0.41 13.80 17.81
CA SER A 270 -0.09 14.93 16.93
C SER A 270 0.88 15.94 17.56
N THR A 271 1.30 15.76 18.82
CA THR A 271 2.07 16.74 19.59
C THR A 271 3.59 16.52 19.62
N ARG A 272 4.12 15.74 18.67
CA ARG A 272 5.53 15.30 18.65
C ARG A 272 6.51 16.28 18.01
N SER A 273 6.05 17.37 17.41
CA SER A 273 6.94 18.37 16.78
C SER A 273 7.23 19.55 17.69
N GLU A 274 8.36 20.22 17.45
CA GLU A 274 8.76 21.44 18.16
C GLU A 274 7.70 22.54 18.05
N LEU A 275 6.99 22.65 16.92
CA LEU A 275 5.91 23.62 16.77
C LEU A 275 4.84 23.43 17.83
N THR A 276 4.41 22.19 18.08
CA THR A 276 3.30 21.91 18.99
C THR A 276 3.61 22.17 20.47
N ARG A 277 4.87 22.46 20.82
CA ARG A 277 5.23 23.01 22.14
C ARG A 277 4.68 24.42 22.35
N HIS A 278 4.42 25.16 21.26
CA HIS A 278 3.88 26.52 21.27
C HIS A 278 2.38 26.63 21.01
N TYR A 279 1.70 25.52 20.72
CA TYR A 279 0.27 25.54 20.39
C TYR A 279 -0.52 24.68 21.36
N ASP A 280 -1.72 25.14 21.69
CA ASP A 280 -2.72 24.21 22.23
C ASP A 280 -3.16 23.31 21.07
N VAL A 281 -3.10 22.00 21.23
CA VAL A 281 -3.55 21.04 20.21
C VAL A 281 -4.93 20.53 20.61
N ILE A 282 -5.90 20.71 19.71
CA ILE A 282 -7.31 20.36 19.91
C ILE A 282 -7.66 19.19 19.02
N GLY A 283 -7.98 18.06 19.64
CA GLY A 283 -8.66 16.95 19.01
C GLY A 283 -10.13 16.98 19.35
N PHE A 284 -10.99 16.63 18.40
CA PHE A 284 -12.41 16.45 18.67
C PHE A 284 -12.91 15.21 17.97
N ASP A 285 -13.86 14.54 18.59
CA ASP A 285 -14.55 13.42 17.95
C ASP A 285 -15.74 13.96 17.17
N PRO A 286 -15.85 13.74 15.86
CA PRO A 286 -17.05 14.13 15.12
C PRO A 286 -18.34 13.59 15.75
N ARG A 287 -19.49 14.19 15.43
CA ARG A 287 -20.80 13.65 15.83
C ARG A 287 -20.90 12.16 15.47
N GLY A 288 -21.24 11.31 16.45
CA GLY A 288 -21.32 9.86 16.24
C GLY A 288 -20.03 9.09 16.46
N VAL A 289 -18.89 9.77 16.64
CA VAL A 289 -17.56 9.16 16.71
C VAL A 289 -17.02 9.17 18.14
N GLY A 290 -16.21 8.16 18.50
CA GLY A 290 -15.41 8.16 19.73
C GLY A 290 -16.24 8.44 20.98
N ALA A 291 -15.86 9.46 21.75
CA ALA A 291 -16.54 9.90 22.96
C ALA A 291 -17.73 10.85 22.71
N SER A 292 -18.01 11.28 21.48
CA SER A 292 -19.16 12.16 21.18
C SER A 292 -20.50 11.45 21.38
N LEU A 293 -21.52 12.21 21.78
CA LEU A 293 -22.83 11.68 22.18
C LEU A 293 -23.94 12.23 21.28
N PRO A 294 -24.79 11.38 20.68
CA PRO A 294 -24.72 9.90 20.68
C PRO A 294 -23.53 9.31 19.90
N GLN A 295 -23.12 8.09 20.26
CA GLN A 295 -22.14 7.26 19.52
C GLN A 295 -22.88 6.42 18.48
N ILE A 296 -22.36 6.32 17.25
CA ILE A 296 -22.92 5.43 16.22
C ILE A 296 -22.66 3.98 16.67
N ARG A 297 -23.72 3.22 16.87
CA ARG A 297 -23.66 1.83 17.34
C ARG A 297 -24.50 0.97 16.42
N CYS A 298 -23.84 0.09 15.68
CA CYS A 298 -24.45 -0.83 14.74
C CYS A 298 -24.42 -2.25 15.32
N GLN A 299 -23.51 -3.09 14.84
CA GLN A 299 -23.33 -4.47 15.32
C GLN A 299 -22.95 -4.52 16.80
N SER A 300 -23.36 -5.60 17.48
CA SER A 300 -22.77 -5.96 18.77
C SER A 300 -21.38 -6.59 18.58
N ASN A 301 -20.59 -6.65 19.65
CA ASN A 301 -19.26 -7.26 19.64
C ASN A 301 -19.29 -8.70 19.11
N GLN A 302 -20.27 -9.49 19.55
CA GLN A 302 -20.45 -10.88 19.10
C GLN A 302 -20.83 -10.97 17.62
N ALA A 303 -21.73 -10.10 17.16
CA ALA A 303 -22.12 -10.07 15.75
C ALA A 303 -20.91 -9.80 14.85
N ARG A 304 -20.06 -8.86 15.26
CA ARG A 304 -18.87 -8.45 14.51
C ARG A 304 -17.82 -9.55 14.45
N ASP A 305 -17.52 -10.21 15.57
CA ASP A 305 -16.64 -11.38 15.60
C ASP A 305 -17.13 -12.49 14.65
N TRP A 306 -18.42 -12.85 14.71
CA TRP A 306 -18.98 -13.91 13.87
C TRP A 306 -18.94 -13.59 12.38
N GLN A 307 -19.17 -12.32 12.02
CA GLN A 307 -19.11 -11.87 10.64
C GLN A 307 -17.67 -11.85 10.12
N ARG A 308 -16.67 -11.48 10.93
CA ARG A 308 -15.25 -11.56 10.55
C ARG A 308 -14.76 -13.00 10.34
N GLU A 309 -15.22 -13.93 11.18
CA GLU A 309 -14.82 -15.34 11.12
C GLU A 309 -15.51 -16.11 9.98
N GLY A 310 -16.78 -15.79 9.68
CA GLY A 310 -17.67 -16.64 8.90
C GLY A 310 -18.08 -16.16 7.50
N SER A 311 -17.62 -15.00 7.03
CA SER A 311 -18.18 -14.37 5.82
C SER A 311 -17.52 -14.72 4.48
N ASP A 312 -16.29 -15.26 4.47
CA ASP A 312 -15.47 -15.48 3.24
C ASP A 312 -16.20 -16.21 2.10
N ALA A 313 -17.07 -17.17 2.42
CA ALA A 313 -17.71 -18.07 1.47
C ALA A 313 -19.22 -17.83 1.31
N LEU A 314 -19.72 -16.69 1.79
CA LEU A 314 -21.13 -16.34 1.66
C LEU A 314 -21.48 -15.93 0.23
N THR A 315 -22.75 -16.10 -0.12
CA THR A 315 -23.33 -15.59 -1.37
C THR A 315 -23.74 -14.12 -1.21
N ASN A 316 -23.91 -13.41 -2.34
CA ASN A 316 -24.45 -12.04 -2.35
C ASN A 316 -25.72 -11.91 -1.49
N ALA A 317 -26.70 -12.78 -1.69
CA ALA A 317 -27.96 -12.74 -0.95
C ALA A 317 -27.82 -12.96 0.57
N GLN A 318 -26.73 -13.61 1.01
CA GLN A 318 -26.41 -13.76 2.44
C GLN A 318 -25.69 -12.53 2.98
N LEU A 319 -24.78 -11.93 2.21
CA LEU A 319 -24.15 -10.67 2.57
C LEU A 319 -25.17 -9.53 2.64
N ASP A 320 -26.12 -9.47 1.70
CA ASP A 320 -27.23 -8.51 1.71
C ASP A 320 -28.10 -8.67 2.99
N GLN A 321 -28.23 -9.89 3.54
CA GLN A 321 -28.92 -10.11 4.82
C GLN A 321 -28.12 -9.57 6.01
N ILE A 322 -26.80 -9.69 5.99
CA ILE A 322 -25.91 -9.12 7.00
C ILE A 322 -25.97 -7.60 6.97
N ASP A 323 -25.85 -6.98 5.80
CA ASP A 323 -25.93 -5.51 5.65
C ASP A 323 -27.25 -4.97 6.18
N LYS A 324 -28.36 -5.64 5.83
CA LYS A 324 -29.69 -5.27 6.30
C LYS A 324 -29.84 -5.43 7.82
N TYR A 325 -29.29 -6.50 8.39
CA TYR A 325 -29.29 -6.71 9.83
C TYR A 325 -28.48 -5.62 10.53
N ASN A 326 -27.25 -5.36 10.07
CA ASN A 326 -26.35 -4.35 10.62
C ASN A 326 -26.98 -2.95 10.57
N ALA A 327 -27.65 -2.58 9.47
CA ALA A 327 -28.38 -1.31 9.36
C ALA A 327 -29.55 -1.22 10.35
N SER A 328 -30.28 -2.32 10.55
CA SER A 328 -31.37 -2.36 11.54
C SER A 328 -30.84 -2.16 12.97
N GLU A 329 -29.68 -2.74 13.27
CA GLU A 329 -28.99 -2.56 14.55
C GLU A 329 -28.48 -1.13 14.72
N CYS A 330 -27.98 -0.47 13.65
CA CYS A 330 -27.62 0.96 13.70
C CYS A 330 -28.77 1.82 14.22
N TYR A 331 -29.98 1.61 13.68
CA TYR A 331 -31.18 2.33 14.12
C TYR A 331 -31.61 1.93 15.54
N ALA A 332 -31.47 0.66 15.92
CA ALA A 332 -31.87 0.17 17.23
C ALA A 332 -30.95 0.65 18.35
N ASN A 333 -29.63 0.72 18.09
CA ASN A 333 -28.61 0.85 19.13
C ASN A 333 -28.00 2.26 19.27
N THR A 334 -27.89 3.05 18.18
CA THR A 334 -27.20 4.36 18.20
C THR A 334 -27.75 5.34 19.24
N THR A 335 -29.08 5.51 19.31
CA THR A 335 -29.71 6.38 20.31
C THR A 335 -30.40 5.60 21.43
N ARG A 336 -30.07 4.30 21.59
CA ARG A 336 -30.59 3.49 22.69
C ARG A 336 -30.05 4.05 24.01
N GLY A 337 -30.95 4.33 24.95
CA GLY A 337 -30.57 4.96 26.22
C GLY A 337 -30.47 6.50 26.17
N TYR A 338 -30.87 7.16 25.08
CA TYR A 338 -30.96 8.62 24.99
C TYR A 338 -32.41 9.11 25.10
N SER A 339 -32.61 10.23 25.81
CA SER A 339 -33.93 10.86 25.96
C SER A 339 -34.16 11.93 24.91
N GLY A 340 -35.16 11.72 24.04
CA GLY A 340 -35.67 12.75 23.13
C GLY A 340 -34.86 12.93 21.83
N ILE A 341 -33.95 12.02 21.51
CA ILE A 341 -33.22 11.94 20.24
C ILE A 341 -33.47 10.53 19.68
N THR A 342 -33.89 10.44 18.42
CA THR A 342 -34.07 9.15 17.72
C THR A 342 -32.97 8.92 16.70
N SER A 343 -32.61 7.65 16.44
CA SER A 343 -31.64 7.30 15.39
C SER A 343 -32.08 7.78 14.02
N GLN A 344 -33.39 7.83 13.74
CA GLN A 344 -33.95 8.36 12.49
C GLN A 344 -33.70 9.86 12.32
N GLU A 345 -33.60 10.62 13.42
CA GLU A 345 -33.25 12.04 13.40
C GLU A 345 -31.73 12.25 13.40
N PHE A 346 -30.97 11.38 14.07
CA PHE A 346 -29.54 11.56 14.27
C PHE A 346 -28.67 11.09 13.09
N LEU A 347 -28.88 9.86 12.61
CA LEU A 347 -28.02 9.27 11.58
C LEU A 347 -27.92 10.11 10.29
N PRO A 348 -29.00 10.75 9.77
CA PRO A 348 -28.89 11.62 8.59
C PRO A 348 -28.05 12.89 8.78
N THR A 349 -27.62 13.19 10.01
CA THR A 349 -26.92 14.44 10.34
C THR A 349 -25.42 14.26 10.51
N VAL A 350 -24.87 13.04 10.39
CA VAL A 350 -23.47 12.74 10.73
C VAL A 350 -22.45 13.02 9.63
N GLY A 351 -22.88 13.39 8.43
CA GLY A 351 -22.01 13.66 7.29
C GLY A 351 -21.06 14.86 7.47
N THR A 352 -19.97 14.87 6.70
CA THR A 352 -18.87 15.85 6.71
C THR A 352 -19.36 17.28 6.67
N ASP A 353 -20.34 17.60 5.79
CA ASP A 353 -20.81 18.97 5.65
C ASP A 353 -21.44 19.53 6.92
N THR A 354 -21.98 18.65 7.76
CA THR A 354 -22.49 19.01 9.09
C THR A 354 -21.36 19.05 10.12
N VAL A 355 -20.41 18.12 10.06
CA VAL A 355 -19.19 18.14 10.89
C VAL A 355 -18.36 19.41 10.68
N ALA A 356 -18.27 19.93 9.45
CA ALA A 356 -17.60 21.20 9.15
C ALA A 356 -18.23 22.39 9.92
N LYS A 357 -19.56 22.38 10.10
CA LYS A 357 -20.26 23.39 10.91
C LYS A 357 -19.99 23.21 12.39
N ASP A 358 -19.91 21.96 12.86
CA ASP A 358 -19.50 21.67 14.23
C ASP A 358 -18.09 22.20 14.50
N MET A 359 -17.16 21.98 13.57
CA MET A 359 -15.79 22.49 13.65
C MET A 359 -15.75 24.02 13.72
N ASP A 360 -16.65 24.75 13.04
CA ASP A 360 -16.74 26.21 13.15
C ASP A 360 -17.32 26.68 14.50
N VAL A 361 -18.31 25.96 15.05
CA VAL A 361 -18.80 26.17 16.42
C VAL A 361 -17.65 25.99 17.42
N LEU A 362 -16.88 24.91 17.28
CA LEU A 362 -15.74 24.61 18.16
C LEU A 362 -14.67 25.69 18.08
N ARG A 363 -14.28 26.12 16.86
CA ARG A 363 -13.35 27.24 16.64
C ARG A 363 -13.75 28.45 17.47
N SER A 364 -15.01 28.89 17.33
CA SER A 364 -15.52 30.05 18.07
C SER A 364 -15.56 29.82 19.58
N ALA A 365 -16.09 28.66 20.03
CA ALA A 365 -16.22 28.33 21.44
C ALA A 365 -14.86 28.20 22.17
N LEU A 366 -13.80 27.86 21.42
CA LEU A 366 -12.42 27.79 21.91
C LEU A 366 -11.70 29.14 21.89
N GLY A 367 -12.35 30.19 21.37
CA GLY A 367 -11.82 31.55 21.38
C GLY A 367 -10.97 31.92 20.17
N GLU A 368 -11.00 31.13 19.09
CA GLU A 368 -10.21 31.37 17.90
C GLU A 368 -11.00 32.16 16.85
N GLU A 369 -10.47 33.26 16.33
CA GLU A 369 -11.12 34.02 15.24
C GLU A 369 -11.09 33.27 13.91
N LYS A 370 -10.02 32.51 13.67
CA LYS A 370 -9.78 31.71 12.47
C LYS A 370 -9.21 30.34 12.85
N LEU A 371 -9.51 29.34 12.03
CA LEU A 371 -9.09 27.97 12.18
C LEU A 371 -7.68 27.74 11.63
N THR A 372 -6.80 27.22 12.49
CA THR A 372 -5.59 26.51 12.07
C THR A 372 -5.85 25.02 12.21
N TYR A 373 -5.70 24.25 11.13
CA TYR A 373 -6.16 22.86 11.07
C TYR A 373 -5.10 21.94 10.45
N ARG A 374 -5.07 20.71 10.94
CA ARG A 374 -4.35 19.59 10.33
C ARG A 374 -5.29 18.41 10.15
N GLY A 375 -5.55 18.05 8.91
CA GLY A 375 -6.39 16.91 8.55
C GLY A 375 -5.54 15.81 7.92
N PHE A 376 -5.73 14.59 8.38
CA PHE A 376 -5.09 13.41 7.83
C PHE A 376 -6.13 12.54 7.15
N SER A 377 -5.80 11.89 6.03
CA SER A 377 -6.69 10.91 5.40
C SER A 377 -8.07 11.53 5.08
N TYR A 378 -9.19 10.89 5.46
CA TYR A 378 -10.53 11.49 5.38
C TYR A 378 -10.65 12.88 6.05
N GLY A 379 -9.81 13.20 7.04
CA GLY A 379 -9.71 14.55 7.61
C GLY A 379 -9.36 15.63 6.57
N THR A 380 -8.80 15.25 5.42
CA THR A 380 -8.60 16.14 4.26
C THR A 380 -9.92 16.49 3.57
N VAL A 381 -10.90 15.58 3.52
CA VAL A 381 -12.28 15.85 3.08
C VAL A 381 -12.93 16.88 4.01
N LEU A 382 -12.82 16.68 5.33
CA LEU A 382 -13.33 17.64 6.31
C LEU A 382 -12.67 19.02 6.17
N GLY A 383 -11.35 19.06 5.96
CA GLY A 383 -10.60 20.31 5.77
C GLY A 383 -11.03 21.07 4.52
N THR A 384 -11.11 20.39 3.37
CA THR A 384 -11.53 20.98 2.09
C THR A 384 -12.97 21.48 2.15
N HIS A 385 -13.89 20.72 2.75
CA HIS A 385 -15.29 21.14 2.92
C HIS A 385 -15.46 22.29 3.91
N TYR A 386 -14.67 22.34 5.00
CA TYR A 386 -14.65 23.52 5.86
C TYR A 386 -14.16 24.76 5.10
N ALA A 387 -13.11 24.63 4.28
CA ALA A 387 -12.60 25.73 3.48
C ALA A 387 -13.63 26.24 2.45
N MET A 388 -14.47 25.36 1.90
CA MET A 388 -15.59 25.75 1.03
C MET A 388 -16.69 26.50 1.78
N GLN A 389 -17.09 26.01 2.95
CA GLN A 389 -18.20 26.57 3.71
C GLN A 389 -17.83 27.85 4.47
N PHE A 390 -16.59 27.92 4.97
CA PHE A 390 -16.09 29.00 5.84
C PHE A 390 -14.74 29.58 5.37
N PRO A 391 -14.57 29.97 4.09
CA PRO A 391 -13.27 30.42 3.56
C PRO A 391 -12.68 31.62 4.33
N GLY A 392 -13.54 32.50 4.86
CA GLY A 392 -13.12 33.66 5.66
C GLY A 392 -12.60 33.32 7.06
N ASN A 393 -12.90 32.12 7.56
CA ASN A 393 -12.48 31.64 8.87
C ASN A 393 -11.23 30.75 8.79
N VAL A 394 -10.60 30.58 7.63
CA VAL A 394 -9.36 29.80 7.50
C VAL A 394 -8.13 30.66 7.79
N GLN A 395 -7.29 30.23 8.74
CA GLN A 395 -5.95 30.80 8.99
C GLN A 395 -4.88 30.03 8.20
N ALA A 396 -4.81 28.71 8.41
CA ALA A 396 -3.89 27.79 7.76
C ALA A 396 -4.43 26.35 7.84
N MET A 397 -4.24 25.56 6.79
CA MET A 397 -4.57 24.13 6.77
C MET A 397 -3.42 23.32 6.20
N VAL A 398 -3.02 22.27 6.91
CA VAL A 398 -2.17 21.21 6.38
C VAL A 398 -3.04 19.97 6.19
N LEU A 399 -3.13 19.49 4.96
CA LEU A 399 -3.90 18.32 4.57
C LEU A 399 -2.89 17.26 4.11
N ASP A 400 -2.87 16.09 4.76
CA ASP A 400 -1.83 15.07 4.59
C ASP A 400 -2.46 13.71 4.32
N GLY A 401 -2.05 13.06 3.22
CA GLY A 401 -2.71 11.86 2.71
C GLY A 401 -4.08 12.20 2.12
N ASP A 402 -4.07 12.88 0.97
CA ASP A 402 -5.25 13.55 0.41
C ASP A 402 -6.29 12.61 -0.20
N VAL A 403 -7.56 12.76 0.19
CA VAL A 403 -8.69 12.10 -0.46
C VAL A 403 -9.18 13.01 -1.59
N ASN A 404 -9.20 12.49 -2.81
CA ASN A 404 -9.56 13.25 -4.01
C ASN A 404 -10.85 14.04 -3.84
N TYR A 405 -10.71 15.36 -3.70
CA TYR A 405 -11.79 16.31 -3.49
C TYR A 405 -12.83 16.27 -4.62
N LEU A 406 -12.40 16.00 -5.85
CA LEU A 406 -13.27 15.99 -7.02
C LEU A 406 -14.13 14.73 -7.15
N SER A 407 -13.95 13.72 -6.29
CA SER A 407 -14.74 12.48 -6.27
C SER A 407 -16.24 12.72 -6.14
N THR A 408 -16.65 13.85 -5.54
CA THR A 408 -18.07 14.22 -5.39
C THR A 408 -18.65 14.96 -6.60
N ASN A 409 -17.87 15.17 -7.68
CA ASN A 409 -18.30 15.85 -8.89
C ASN A 409 -17.66 15.31 -10.18
N ASP A 410 -18.31 14.31 -10.78
CA ASP A 410 -17.88 13.70 -12.05
C ASP A 410 -17.64 14.70 -13.17
N ALA A 411 -18.48 15.72 -13.30
CA ALA A 411 -18.36 16.69 -14.38
C ALA A 411 -17.08 17.54 -14.23
N LEU A 412 -16.71 17.85 -13.00
CA LEU A 412 -15.46 18.55 -12.71
C LEU A 412 -14.26 17.61 -12.75
N ALA A 413 -14.38 16.38 -12.23
CA ALA A 413 -13.35 15.34 -12.32
C ALA A 413 -13.01 14.99 -13.78
N ALA A 414 -14.01 15.02 -14.67
CA ALA A 414 -13.84 14.80 -16.10
C ALA A 414 -13.26 16.01 -16.85
N ASP A 415 -12.92 17.12 -16.20
CA ASP A 415 -12.24 18.24 -16.85
C ASP A 415 -10.81 17.84 -17.26
N ALA A 416 -10.44 18.13 -18.52
CA ALA A 416 -9.13 17.80 -19.08
C ALA A 416 -7.94 18.33 -18.25
N ARG A 417 -8.15 19.38 -17.44
CA ARG A 417 -7.16 19.92 -16.50
C ARG A 417 -6.76 18.92 -15.41
N TYR A 418 -7.66 18.02 -15.02
CA TYR A 418 -7.44 17.03 -13.95
C TYR A 418 -7.24 15.61 -14.50
N GLN A 419 -7.81 15.30 -15.67
CA GLN A 419 -7.65 14.00 -16.35
C GLN A 419 -6.19 13.58 -16.57
N GLN A 420 -5.28 14.56 -16.73
CA GLN A 420 -3.85 14.28 -16.92
C GLN A 420 -3.15 13.73 -15.66
N PHE A 421 -3.77 13.87 -14.49
CA PHE A 421 -3.26 13.33 -13.21
C PHE A 421 -4.11 12.16 -12.72
N GLY A 422 -5.43 12.23 -12.92
CA GLY A 422 -6.36 11.14 -12.69
C GLY A 422 -6.45 10.27 -13.94
N ASN A 423 -5.43 9.45 -14.19
CA ASN A 423 -5.27 8.55 -15.32
C ASN A 423 -6.58 7.78 -15.66
N GLY A 424 -7.50 8.38 -16.43
CA GLY A 424 -8.83 7.80 -16.72
C GLY A 424 -9.66 7.41 -15.49
N SER A 425 -9.31 7.90 -14.30
CA SER A 425 -9.81 7.42 -13.01
C SER A 425 -11.07 8.15 -12.57
N THR A 426 -12.14 8.04 -13.35
CA THR A 426 -13.50 8.00 -12.78
C THR A 426 -13.87 6.58 -12.35
N THR A 427 -12.94 5.63 -12.44
CA THR A 427 -13.08 4.31 -11.81
C THR A 427 -12.87 4.48 -10.32
N ALA A 428 -13.98 4.43 -9.59
CA ALA A 428 -14.12 3.99 -8.21
C ALA A 428 -12.91 4.18 -7.29
N SER A 429 -13.03 5.07 -6.31
CA SER A 429 -11.98 5.37 -5.32
C SER A 429 -11.35 4.11 -4.69
N SER A 430 -12.14 3.04 -4.53
CA SER A 430 -11.70 1.76 -4.00
C SER A 430 -10.70 1.00 -4.90
N VAL A 431 -10.81 1.07 -6.23
CA VAL A 431 -9.90 0.37 -7.16
C VAL A 431 -8.52 1.06 -7.19
N ALA A 432 -8.50 2.39 -7.20
CA ALA A 432 -7.27 3.17 -7.15
C ALA A 432 -6.52 2.96 -5.81
N GLN A 433 -7.27 2.95 -4.70
CA GLN A 433 -6.74 2.61 -3.39
C GLN A 433 -6.21 1.17 -3.36
N ALA A 434 -6.97 0.19 -3.85
CA ALA A 434 -6.55 -1.21 -3.90
C ALA A 434 -5.24 -1.40 -4.67
N SER A 435 -5.10 -0.75 -5.83
CA SER A 435 -3.82 -0.73 -6.55
C SER A 435 -2.71 -0.20 -5.65
N SER A 436 -2.90 0.95 -5.01
CA SER A 436 -1.88 1.58 -4.17
C SER A 436 -1.44 0.73 -2.98
N PHE A 437 -2.37 -0.01 -2.36
CA PHE A 437 -2.03 -1.08 -1.41
C PHE A 437 -1.22 -2.20 -2.05
N GLY A 438 -1.61 -2.68 -3.23
CA GLY A 438 -0.87 -3.71 -3.97
C GLY A 438 0.58 -3.31 -4.26
N ASP A 439 0.82 -2.02 -4.45
CA ASP A 439 2.14 -1.48 -4.73
C ASP A 439 2.97 -1.23 -3.49
N THR A 440 2.36 -0.77 -2.42
CA THR A 440 2.99 -0.73 -1.08
C THR A 440 3.32 -2.13 -0.59
N PHE A 441 2.49 -3.13 -0.90
CA PHE A 441 2.78 -4.53 -0.62
C PHE A 441 4.01 -5.02 -1.38
N ARG A 442 4.20 -4.62 -2.63
CA ARG A 442 5.45 -4.89 -3.36
C ARG A 442 6.66 -4.21 -2.71
N GLN A 443 6.51 -3.00 -2.16
CA GLN A 443 7.59 -2.35 -1.39
C GLN A 443 7.92 -3.16 -0.13
N PHE A 444 6.92 -3.65 0.61
CA PHE A 444 7.11 -4.56 1.74
C PHE A 444 7.88 -5.83 1.34
N LEU A 445 7.53 -6.47 0.22
CA LEU A 445 8.25 -7.67 -0.26
C LEU A 445 9.71 -7.34 -0.61
N SER A 446 9.94 -6.23 -1.30
CA SER A 446 11.29 -5.77 -1.63
C SER A 446 12.14 -5.53 -0.37
N TRP A 447 11.57 -4.82 0.61
CA TRP A 447 12.17 -4.59 1.92
C TRP A 447 12.46 -5.90 2.65
N CYS A 448 11.47 -6.79 2.77
CA CYS A 448 11.59 -8.08 3.45
C CYS A 448 12.77 -8.89 2.88
N LEU A 449 12.87 -8.97 1.55
CA LEU A 449 13.92 -9.73 0.86
C LEU A 449 15.31 -9.08 0.97
N SER A 450 15.44 -7.77 1.07
CA SER A 450 16.74 -7.07 0.94
C SER A 450 17.26 -6.37 2.20
N ASP A 451 16.39 -5.95 3.12
CA ASP A 451 16.77 -5.10 4.25
C ASP A 451 17.59 -5.85 5.30
N SER A 452 18.78 -5.34 5.61
CA SER A 452 19.68 -5.94 6.60
C SER A 452 19.15 -5.95 8.04
N SER A 453 18.12 -5.15 8.36
CA SER A 453 17.53 -5.08 9.70
C SER A 453 16.67 -6.29 10.05
N VAL A 454 16.27 -7.10 9.06
CA VAL A 454 15.54 -8.34 9.27
C VAL A 454 16.41 -9.55 8.94
N GLU A 455 16.56 -10.45 9.91
CA GLU A 455 17.39 -11.66 9.76
C GLU A 455 16.83 -12.64 8.73
N THR A 456 15.50 -12.78 8.69
CA THR A 456 14.79 -13.69 7.79
C THR A 456 13.54 -13.03 7.23
N CYS A 457 13.28 -13.24 5.94
CA CYS A 457 12.00 -12.90 5.31
C CYS A 457 11.09 -14.12 5.33
N ALA A 458 9.87 -13.98 5.86
CA ALA A 458 8.91 -15.09 5.98
C ALA A 458 8.48 -15.68 4.63
N LEU A 459 8.61 -14.90 3.56
CA LEU A 459 8.05 -15.19 2.25
C LEU A 459 9.10 -15.63 1.22
N GLY A 460 10.38 -15.59 1.56
CA GLY A 460 11.43 -15.93 0.60
C GLY A 460 12.85 -15.77 1.13
N ASN A 461 13.82 -16.18 0.32
CA ASN A 461 15.23 -16.07 0.68
C ASN A 461 15.72 -14.63 0.60
N LYS A 462 16.49 -14.20 1.62
CA LYS A 462 17.19 -12.91 1.61
C LYS A 462 18.12 -12.79 0.41
N VAL A 463 18.23 -11.59 -0.13
CA VAL A 463 19.10 -11.25 -1.27
C VAL A 463 20.02 -10.08 -0.91
N SER A 464 21.17 -9.99 -1.59
CA SER A 464 22.07 -8.84 -1.45
C SER A 464 21.73 -7.80 -2.52
N GLY A 465 21.44 -6.57 -2.11
CA GLY A 465 21.03 -5.49 -3.01
C GLY A 465 19.54 -5.55 -3.39
N THR A 466 19.16 -4.84 -4.45
CA THR A 466 17.77 -4.75 -4.92
C THR A 466 17.27 -6.11 -5.41
N PRO A 467 16.17 -6.64 -4.87
CA PRO A 467 15.56 -7.88 -5.37
C PRO A 467 15.11 -7.73 -6.83
N THR A 468 15.23 -8.81 -7.59
CA THR A 468 14.69 -8.88 -8.96
C THR A 468 13.17 -9.09 -8.92
N ASP A 469 12.46 -8.70 -9.98
CA ASP A 469 11.01 -8.92 -10.08
C ASP A 469 10.62 -10.38 -9.84
N ALA A 470 11.39 -11.33 -10.39
CA ALA A 470 11.14 -12.76 -10.20
C ALA A 470 11.24 -13.20 -8.72
N GLN A 471 12.09 -12.55 -7.92
CA GLN A 471 12.21 -12.83 -6.49
C GLN A 471 11.03 -12.23 -5.71
N ILE A 472 10.61 -11.02 -6.08
CA ILE A 472 9.40 -10.39 -5.50
C ILE A 472 8.16 -11.22 -5.85
N ASP A 473 8.02 -11.66 -7.10
CA ASP A 473 6.91 -12.48 -7.58
C ASP A 473 6.84 -13.84 -6.85
N ALA A 474 7.99 -14.45 -6.58
CA ALA A 474 8.06 -15.68 -5.79
C ALA A 474 7.59 -15.46 -4.34
N ALA A 475 8.02 -14.37 -3.70
CA ALA A 475 7.57 -14.02 -2.35
C ALA A 475 6.07 -13.68 -2.31
N TYR A 476 5.58 -13.02 -3.35
CA TYR A 476 4.16 -12.73 -3.54
C TYR A 476 3.33 -14.00 -3.63
N ALA A 477 3.78 -14.97 -4.43
CA ALA A 477 3.11 -16.25 -4.60
C ALA A 477 3.06 -17.06 -3.28
N GLU A 478 4.12 -16.99 -2.47
CA GLU A 478 4.14 -17.61 -1.15
C GLU A 478 3.15 -16.95 -0.18
N TYR A 479 3.06 -15.62 -0.19
CA TYR A 479 2.04 -14.90 0.58
C TYR A 479 0.62 -15.34 0.19
N GLN A 480 0.31 -15.35 -1.12
CA GLN A 480 -0.99 -15.80 -1.61
C GLN A 480 -1.28 -17.24 -1.18
N ARG A 481 -0.28 -18.12 -1.21
CA ARG A 481 -0.41 -19.50 -0.74
C ARG A 481 -0.81 -19.53 0.73
N LEU A 482 -0.16 -18.75 1.60
CA LEU A 482 -0.47 -18.68 3.03
C LEU A 482 -1.87 -18.09 3.29
N ALA A 483 -2.21 -16.96 2.67
CA ALA A 483 -3.51 -16.32 2.82
C ALA A 483 -4.65 -17.28 2.45
N ARG A 484 -4.56 -17.90 1.27
CA ARG A 484 -5.59 -18.79 0.71
C ARG A 484 -5.85 -20.07 1.52
N LEU A 485 -4.96 -20.45 2.45
CA LEU A 485 -5.24 -21.55 3.39
C LEU A 485 -6.41 -21.22 4.31
N ASN A 486 -6.64 -19.94 4.61
CA ASN A 486 -7.63 -19.50 5.59
C ASN A 486 -9.04 -19.29 5.00
N PHE A 487 -9.21 -19.42 3.67
CA PHE A 487 -10.48 -19.13 3.01
C PHE A 487 -11.62 -20.02 3.54
N GLY A 488 -12.69 -19.39 4.04
CA GLY A 488 -13.86 -20.08 4.59
C GLY A 488 -13.57 -20.81 5.90
N GLY A 489 -12.55 -20.36 6.65
CA GLY A 489 -12.10 -20.98 7.89
C GLY A 489 -11.51 -22.39 7.68
N ALA A 490 -10.98 -22.68 6.49
CA ALA A 490 -10.54 -24.02 6.11
C ALA A 490 -9.29 -24.51 6.85
N TYR A 491 -8.46 -23.60 7.37
CA TYR A 491 -7.28 -23.95 8.17
C TYR A 491 -7.50 -23.53 9.63
N LEU A 492 -7.39 -24.51 10.53
CA LEU A 492 -7.92 -24.35 11.87
C LEU A 492 -6.81 -24.27 12.91
N LYS A 493 -7.00 -23.28 13.78
CA LYS A 493 -6.17 -22.82 14.89
C LYS A 493 -5.31 -23.91 15.54
N LYS A 494 -4.01 -23.63 15.73
CA LYS A 494 -3.08 -24.44 16.53
C LYS A 494 -3.62 -24.60 17.96
N ALA A 495 -3.67 -25.84 18.44
CA ALA A 495 -3.99 -26.17 19.83
C ALA A 495 -3.16 -25.33 20.83
N GLY A 496 -3.83 -24.75 21.84
CA GLY A 496 -3.18 -24.00 22.93
C GLY A 496 -2.93 -22.50 22.69
N THR A 497 -3.45 -21.91 21.60
CA THR A 497 -3.43 -20.46 21.40
C THR A 497 -4.54 -19.77 22.22
N ILE A 498 -4.23 -18.59 22.78
CA ILE A 498 -5.06 -17.88 23.77
C ILE A 498 -6.36 -17.33 23.16
N ASP A 499 -6.27 -16.71 21.98
CA ASP A 499 -7.43 -16.14 21.30
C ASP A 499 -8.34 -17.26 20.76
N PRO A 500 -9.62 -17.34 21.15
CA PRO A 500 -10.51 -18.44 20.75
C PRO A 500 -10.89 -18.45 19.27
N ARG A 501 -10.74 -17.34 18.53
CA ARG A 501 -11.26 -17.18 17.17
C ARG A 501 -10.46 -17.94 16.12
N VAL A 502 -11.12 -18.21 15.00
CA VAL A 502 -10.45 -18.67 13.77
C VAL A 502 -9.87 -17.48 13.00
N LEU A 503 -8.77 -17.69 12.29
CA LEU A 503 -8.27 -16.71 11.33
C LEU A 503 -8.95 -16.94 9.98
N SER A 504 -9.81 -16.01 9.55
CA SER A 504 -10.42 -16.03 8.21
C SER A 504 -9.46 -15.52 7.14
N PHE A 505 -9.78 -15.73 5.86
CA PHE A 505 -9.05 -15.09 4.77
C PHE A 505 -9.18 -13.57 4.84
N ALA A 506 -10.38 -13.07 5.14
CA ALA A 506 -10.62 -11.65 5.36
C ALA A 506 -9.69 -11.08 6.44
N ASP A 507 -9.63 -11.67 7.64
CA ASP A 507 -8.75 -11.20 8.72
C ASP A 507 -7.26 -11.33 8.36
N PHE A 508 -6.85 -12.37 7.62
CA PHE A 508 -5.46 -12.49 7.16
C PHE A 508 -5.07 -11.33 6.22
N VAL A 509 -5.94 -10.99 5.28
CA VAL A 509 -5.75 -9.86 4.38
C VAL A 509 -5.87 -8.53 5.13
N GLN A 510 -6.75 -8.44 6.12
CA GLN A 510 -6.95 -7.24 6.93
C GLN A 510 -5.74 -6.92 7.80
N GLY A 511 -5.17 -7.93 8.49
CA GLY A 511 -3.93 -7.74 9.24
C GLY A 511 -2.73 -7.40 8.37
N THR A 512 -2.69 -7.89 7.13
CA THR A 512 -1.69 -7.45 6.15
C THR A 512 -1.93 -5.99 5.75
N THR A 513 -3.19 -5.62 5.51
CA THR A 513 -3.60 -4.26 5.15
C THR A 513 -3.21 -3.25 6.23
N GLU A 514 -3.46 -3.55 7.51
CA GLU A 514 -3.02 -2.74 8.66
C GLU A 514 -1.52 -2.45 8.60
N ALA A 515 -0.71 -3.49 8.44
CA ALA A 515 0.73 -3.32 8.44
C ALA A 515 1.25 -2.53 7.23
N LEU A 516 0.47 -2.42 6.15
CA LEU A 516 0.85 -1.61 4.99
C LEU A 516 0.60 -0.11 5.22
N TYR A 517 -0.22 0.30 6.19
CA TYR A 517 -0.42 1.72 6.52
C TYR A 517 0.87 2.40 6.95
N ALA A 518 1.79 1.67 7.61
CA ALA A 518 3.03 2.24 8.10
C ALA A 518 4.20 1.26 8.11
N THR A 519 5.35 1.70 7.59
CA THR A 519 6.56 0.88 7.45
C THR A 519 7.08 0.32 8.77
N TYR A 520 6.80 0.96 9.90
CA TYR A 520 7.19 0.45 11.22
C TYR A 520 6.43 -0.82 11.64
N TYR A 521 5.29 -1.14 11.01
CA TYR A 521 4.58 -2.41 11.22
C TYR A 521 5.15 -3.56 10.39
N TRP A 522 5.99 -3.30 9.39
CA TRP A 522 6.53 -4.33 8.51
C TRP A 522 7.32 -5.43 9.25
N PRO A 523 8.13 -5.14 10.28
CA PRO A 523 8.73 -6.19 11.11
C PRO A 523 7.69 -7.08 11.80
N THR A 524 6.62 -6.49 12.34
CA THR A 524 5.53 -7.22 12.99
C THR A 524 4.80 -8.12 11.99
N LEU A 525 4.50 -7.63 10.79
CA LEU A 525 3.90 -8.43 9.71
C LEU A 525 4.80 -9.60 9.32
N ASN A 526 6.11 -9.36 9.13
CA ASN A 526 7.06 -10.42 8.80
C ASN A 526 7.12 -11.49 9.90
N SER A 527 7.15 -11.10 11.18
CA SER A 527 7.11 -12.06 12.29
C SER A 527 5.79 -12.82 12.39
N ALA A 528 4.65 -12.17 12.13
CA ALA A 528 3.34 -12.80 12.10
C ALA A 528 3.24 -13.84 10.96
N LEU A 529 3.68 -13.46 9.74
CA LEU A 529 3.75 -14.36 8.59
C LEU A 529 4.69 -15.54 8.84
N GLN A 530 5.84 -15.31 9.48
CA GLN A 530 6.79 -16.38 9.82
C GLN A 530 6.17 -17.38 10.80
N SER A 531 5.56 -16.88 11.89
CA SER A 531 4.90 -17.72 12.89
C SER A 531 3.76 -18.55 12.27
N PHE A 532 3.02 -17.95 11.33
CA PHE A 532 1.98 -18.66 10.59
C PHE A 532 2.54 -19.66 9.56
N ALA A 533 3.65 -19.32 8.88
CA ALA A 533 4.29 -20.19 7.91
C ALA A 533 4.88 -21.45 8.59
N ASP A 534 5.58 -21.27 9.71
CA ASP A 534 6.27 -22.34 10.44
C ASP A 534 5.29 -23.25 11.19
N ASP A 535 4.43 -22.63 12.00
CA ASP A 535 3.67 -23.32 13.05
C ASP A 535 2.15 -23.13 12.93
N LYS A 536 1.71 -22.33 11.96
CA LYS A 536 0.29 -22.00 11.73
C LYS A 536 -0.34 -21.30 12.93
N ASP A 537 0.46 -20.51 13.62
CA ASP A 537 0.01 -19.66 14.71
C ASP A 537 -0.71 -18.42 14.15
N PRO A 538 -2.03 -18.25 14.38
CA PRO A 538 -2.78 -17.12 13.87
C PRO A 538 -2.59 -15.83 14.70
N SER A 539 -1.99 -15.91 15.89
CA SER A 539 -2.06 -14.84 16.90
C SER A 539 -1.54 -13.50 16.39
N GLY A 540 -0.42 -13.49 15.64
CA GLY A 540 0.14 -12.26 15.09
C GLY A 540 -0.72 -11.63 14.00
N MET A 541 -1.34 -12.45 13.15
CA MET A 541 -2.22 -11.96 12.09
C MET A 541 -3.56 -11.48 12.66
N LEU A 542 -4.14 -12.20 13.63
CA LEU A 542 -5.34 -11.76 14.34
C LEU A 542 -5.10 -10.46 15.11
N ALA A 543 -3.92 -10.29 15.72
CA ALA A 543 -3.59 -9.05 16.42
C ALA A 543 -3.49 -7.85 15.46
N LEU A 544 -2.93 -8.03 14.26
CA LEU A 544 -2.91 -6.99 13.22
C LEU A 544 -4.31 -6.75 12.64
N ALA A 545 -5.15 -7.77 12.51
CA ALA A 545 -6.53 -7.59 12.08
C ALA A 545 -7.33 -6.83 13.14
N ASP A 546 -7.26 -7.24 14.41
CA ASP A 546 -7.90 -6.57 15.54
C ASP A 546 -7.49 -5.12 15.67
N GLN A 547 -6.23 -4.82 15.36
CA GLN A 547 -5.72 -3.47 15.33
C GLN A 547 -6.47 -2.59 14.34
N TYR A 548 -6.61 -3.05 13.11
CA TYR A 548 -7.38 -2.35 12.09
C TYR A 548 -8.84 -2.19 12.49
N GLU A 549 -9.38 -3.26 13.07
CA GLU A 549 -10.79 -3.41 13.37
C GLU A 549 -11.21 -2.71 14.66
N GLY A 550 -10.29 -2.08 15.40
CA GLY A 550 -10.60 -1.42 16.67
C GLY A 550 -11.02 -2.38 17.77
N ARG A 551 -10.58 -3.64 17.73
CA ARG A 551 -10.95 -4.68 18.71
C ARG A 551 -9.96 -4.72 19.86
N ALA A 552 -10.41 -4.38 21.06
CA ALA A 552 -9.65 -4.51 22.28
C ALA A 552 -9.40 -5.99 22.65
N HIS A 553 -8.42 -6.21 23.52
CA HIS A 553 -7.99 -7.55 23.95
C HIS A 553 -9.11 -8.43 24.54
N PHE A 554 -10.11 -7.81 25.18
CA PHE A 554 -11.25 -8.52 25.77
C PHE A 554 -12.44 -8.70 24.81
N GLY A 555 -12.27 -8.33 23.53
CA GLY A 555 -13.26 -8.51 22.47
C GLY A 555 -14.28 -7.40 22.34
N GLU A 556 -14.10 -6.29 23.06
CA GLU A 556 -14.88 -5.07 22.87
C GLU A 556 -14.34 -4.30 21.66
N TYR A 557 -15.23 -3.84 20.79
CA TYR A 557 -14.89 -2.99 19.67
C TYR A 557 -15.04 -1.52 20.02
N ASP A 558 -14.13 -0.70 19.50
CA ASP A 558 -14.42 0.71 19.31
C ASP A 558 -15.48 0.88 18.20
N PHE A 559 -16.15 2.03 18.20
CA PHE A 559 -17.22 2.30 17.24
C PHE A 559 -16.71 2.91 15.93
N SER A 560 -15.39 2.86 15.67
CA SER A 560 -14.79 3.54 14.53
C SER A 560 -15.30 2.97 13.20
N ASP A 561 -15.40 1.65 13.07
CA ASP A 561 -15.91 0.98 11.87
C ASP A 561 -17.40 1.26 11.61
N ALA A 562 -18.22 1.19 12.66
CA ALA A 562 -19.63 1.52 12.55
C ALA A 562 -19.82 2.98 12.11
N ALA A 563 -19.03 3.90 12.68
CA ALA A 563 -19.02 5.30 12.28
C ALA A 563 -18.48 5.49 10.86
N PHE A 564 -17.42 4.77 10.47
CA PHE A 564 -16.82 4.78 9.14
C PHE A 564 -17.88 4.49 8.07
N HIS A 565 -18.59 3.37 8.20
CA HIS A 565 -19.58 2.95 7.21
C HIS A 565 -20.81 3.86 7.18
N VAL A 566 -21.32 4.29 8.35
CA VAL A 566 -22.45 5.22 8.41
C VAL A 566 -22.08 6.57 7.82
N ILE A 567 -20.97 7.19 8.24
CA ILE A 567 -20.57 8.52 7.78
C ILE A 567 -20.27 8.49 6.28
N SER A 568 -19.53 7.49 5.80
CA SER A 568 -19.26 7.33 4.37
C SER A 568 -20.56 7.19 3.57
N SER A 569 -21.54 6.43 4.07
CA SER A 569 -22.86 6.33 3.44
C SER A 569 -23.63 7.66 3.43
N ILE A 570 -23.54 8.46 4.50
CA ILE A 570 -24.24 9.75 4.58
C ILE A 570 -23.59 10.79 3.67
N ASP A 571 -22.27 10.79 3.57
CA ASP A 571 -21.55 11.66 2.66
C ASP A 571 -21.85 11.30 1.22
N ASN A 572 -21.83 10.01 0.90
CA ASN A 572 -21.81 9.58 -0.47
C ASN A 572 -23.19 9.37 -1.09
N ASN A 573 -23.40 9.83 -2.32
CA ASN A 573 -24.72 9.77 -2.99
C ASN A 573 -25.05 8.40 -3.56
N THR A 574 -24.13 7.44 -3.39
CA THR A 574 -24.35 6.00 -3.62
C THR A 574 -23.22 5.08 -3.10
N ASP A 575 -22.10 5.58 -2.54
CA ASP A 575 -20.88 4.78 -2.52
C ASP A 575 -20.29 4.51 -1.11
N ASP A 576 -20.45 3.28 -0.64
CA ASP A 576 -19.76 2.72 0.53
C ASP A 576 -18.32 2.35 0.13
N VAL A 577 -17.35 3.01 0.76
CA VAL A 577 -15.90 2.97 0.45
C VAL A 577 -15.24 1.59 0.61
N ASN A 578 -15.94 0.58 1.16
CA ASN A 578 -15.41 -0.76 1.39
C ASN A 578 -16.00 -1.86 0.49
N ALA A 579 -16.99 -1.56 -0.36
CA ALA A 579 -17.45 -2.48 -1.39
C ALA A 579 -16.94 -1.99 -2.75
N PRO A 580 -16.20 -2.79 -3.55
CA PRO A 580 -15.72 -2.38 -4.88
C PRO A 580 -16.84 -2.11 -5.91
N VAL A 581 -18.08 -2.07 -5.44
CA VAL A 581 -19.34 -2.25 -6.16
C VAL A 581 -20.14 -0.96 -6.02
N GLU A 582 -19.58 0.10 -6.58
CA GLU A 582 -19.99 1.48 -6.31
C GLU A 582 -21.21 1.94 -7.16
N ASP A 583 -21.48 1.28 -8.30
CA ASP A 583 -22.63 1.57 -9.20
C ASP A 583 -23.44 0.31 -9.60
N ALA A 584 -23.09 -0.81 -8.99
CA ALA A 584 -23.34 -2.14 -9.49
C ALA A 584 -24.51 -2.79 -8.73
N HIS A 585 -25.74 -2.41 -9.06
CA HIS A 585 -26.92 -2.96 -8.37
C HIS A 585 -27.21 -4.43 -8.75
N SER A 586 -26.66 -4.92 -9.86
CA SER A 586 -26.81 -6.33 -10.24
C SER A 586 -25.61 -7.17 -9.82
N ASP A 587 -25.88 -8.41 -9.40
CA ASP A 587 -24.84 -9.40 -9.03
C ASP A 587 -23.70 -9.52 -10.05
N ALA A 588 -24.00 -9.35 -11.34
CA ALA A 588 -23.03 -9.41 -12.42
C ALA A 588 -22.07 -8.21 -12.41
N GLU A 589 -22.58 -7.00 -12.14
CA GLU A 589 -21.75 -5.81 -12.02
C GLU A 589 -20.89 -5.89 -10.75
N ARG A 590 -21.45 -6.41 -9.63
CA ARG A 590 -20.70 -6.64 -8.38
C ARG A 590 -19.53 -7.59 -8.58
N THR A 591 -19.81 -8.69 -9.26
CA THR A 591 -18.79 -9.68 -9.62
C THR A 591 -17.68 -9.05 -10.45
N LYS A 592 -18.04 -8.29 -11.49
CA LYS A 592 -17.06 -7.62 -12.37
C LYS A 592 -16.19 -6.61 -11.62
N ALA A 593 -16.79 -5.86 -10.70
CA ALA A 593 -16.08 -4.95 -9.81
C ALA A 593 -15.07 -5.69 -8.93
N MET A 594 -15.49 -6.80 -8.30
CA MET A 594 -14.60 -7.61 -7.46
C MET A 594 -13.46 -8.27 -8.26
N GLU A 595 -13.74 -8.71 -9.49
CA GLU A 595 -12.71 -9.21 -10.42
C GLU A 595 -11.65 -8.13 -10.71
N GLU A 596 -12.07 -6.89 -10.96
CA GLU A 596 -11.16 -5.76 -11.18
C GLU A 596 -10.35 -5.44 -9.91
N TYR A 597 -11.00 -5.45 -8.76
CA TYR A 597 -10.36 -5.24 -7.45
C TYR A 597 -9.25 -6.27 -7.20
N TYR A 598 -9.52 -7.56 -7.43
CA TYR A 598 -8.50 -8.61 -7.34
C TYR A 598 -7.43 -8.48 -8.44
N ARG A 599 -7.76 -7.98 -9.63
CA ARG A 599 -6.80 -7.77 -10.72
C ARG A 599 -5.76 -6.71 -10.36
N VAL A 600 -6.16 -5.60 -9.73
CA VAL A 600 -5.25 -4.51 -9.35
C VAL A 600 -4.53 -4.76 -8.03
N ALA A 601 -5.12 -5.58 -7.14
CA ALA A 601 -4.53 -5.96 -5.86
C ALA A 601 -4.49 -7.50 -5.66
N PRO A 602 -3.66 -8.25 -6.42
CA PRO A 602 -3.70 -9.72 -6.38
C PRO A 602 -3.41 -10.34 -5.01
N TYR A 603 -2.80 -9.64 -4.05
CA TYR A 603 -2.53 -10.17 -2.72
C TYR A 603 -3.83 -10.41 -1.96
N ARG A 604 -4.90 -9.71 -2.34
CA ARG A 604 -6.26 -9.89 -1.82
C ARG A 604 -7.04 -10.99 -2.52
N ASP A 605 -6.49 -11.60 -3.59
CA ASP A 605 -7.20 -12.60 -4.40
C ASP A 605 -7.23 -13.98 -3.71
N PRO A 606 -8.41 -14.48 -3.32
CA PRO A 606 -8.56 -15.80 -2.70
C PRO A 606 -8.33 -16.95 -3.69
N GLY A 607 -8.11 -16.71 -4.98
CA GLY A 607 -7.86 -17.72 -6.01
C GLY A 607 -9.09 -18.58 -6.32
N THR A 608 -8.88 -19.75 -6.92
CA THR A 608 -9.97 -20.63 -7.38
C THR A 608 -10.25 -21.80 -6.43
N ASP A 609 -11.49 -22.31 -6.49
CA ASP A 609 -11.87 -23.58 -5.88
C ASP A 609 -11.30 -24.80 -6.66
N GLU A 610 -11.62 -26.01 -6.19
CA GLU A 610 -11.19 -27.28 -6.81
C GLU A 610 -11.71 -27.50 -8.23
N ASN A 611 -12.78 -26.79 -8.63
CA ASN A 611 -13.39 -26.85 -9.94
C ASN A 611 -12.88 -25.76 -10.88
N GLY A 612 -11.99 -24.88 -10.40
CA GLY A 612 -11.47 -23.74 -11.14
C GLY A 612 -12.38 -22.51 -11.14
N ASN A 613 -13.42 -22.47 -10.30
CA ASN A 613 -14.24 -21.27 -10.13
C ASN A 613 -13.54 -20.27 -9.21
N GLN A 614 -13.57 -19.00 -9.56
CA GLN A 614 -13.00 -17.93 -8.75
C GLN A 614 -13.76 -17.80 -7.42
N ARG A 615 -13.02 -17.73 -6.30
CA ARG A 615 -13.56 -17.57 -4.94
C ARG A 615 -13.75 -16.09 -4.60
N GLY A 616 -14.57 -15.82 -3.57
CA GLY A 616 -14.72 -14.50 -2.96
C GLY A 616 -15.20 -13.40 -3.91
N LEU A 617 -15.94 -13.74 -4.97
CA LEU A 617 -16.54 -12.76 -5.88
C LEU A 617 -17.83 -12.14 -5.33
N ALA A 618 -18.37 -12.73 -4.27
CA ALA A 618 -19.60 -12.26 -3.67
C ALA A 618 -19.37 -11.03 -2.80
N THR A 619 -20.24 -10.04 -2.90
CA THR A 619 -20.22 -8.82 -2.08
C THR A 619 -21.63 -8.50 -1.58
N GLY A 620 -21.73 -7.74 -0.49
CA GLY A 620 -22.99 -7.16 0.00
C GLY A 620 -23.47 -5.99 -0.86
N LEU A 621 -24.60 -5.40 -0.49
CA LEU A 621 -25.10 -4.11 -1.01
C LEU A 621 -24.51 -2.92 -0.24
N GLY A 622 -23.91 -3.18 0.92
CA GLY A 622 -23.39 -2.15 1.82
C GLY A 622 -24.47 -1.62 2.77
N LEU A 623 -24.03 -0.99 3.86
CA LEU A 623 -24.91 -0.48 4.89
C LEU A 623 -25.82 0.64 4.35
N GLY A 624 -25.28 1.47 3.45
CA GLY A 624 -25.92 2.66 2.89
C GLY A 624 -27.24 2.39 2.17
N GLU A 625 -27.39 1.22 1.52
CA GLU A 625 -28.64 0.80 0.86
C GLU A 625 -29.84 0.75 1.82
N TYR A 626 -29.59 0.53 3.11
CA TYR A 626 -30.61 0.40 4.14
C TYR A 626 -30.67 1.61 5.10
N LEU A 627 -29.81 2.61 4.91
CA LEU A 627 -29.82 3.86 5.65
C LEU A 627 -30.67 4.93 4.94
N THR A 628 -31.04 5.98 5.67
CA THR A 628 -31.81 7.11 5.15
C THR A 628 -30.98 8.37 5.22
N GLY A 629 -31.19 9.29 4.28
CA GLY A 629 -30.42 10.55 4.21
C GLY A 629 -28.98 10.36 3.74
N THR A 630 -28.72 9.36 2.91
CA THR A 630 -27.44 9.18 2.21
C THR A 630 -27.25 10.24 1.11
N GLY A 631 -26.01 10.49 0.70
CA GLY A 631 -25.74 11.39 -0.44
C GLY A 631 -25.76 12.86 -0.20
N THR A 632 -25.37 13.27 0.99
CA THR A 632 -25.54 14.65 1.44
C THR A 632 -24.29 15.51 1.32
N LEU A 633 -23.12 14.93 1.00
CA LEU A 633 -21.89 15.70 0.82
C LEU A 633 -22.02 16.64 -0.38
N ALA A 634 -21.73 17.92 -0.16
CA ALA A 634 -21.79 18.91 -1.23
C ALA A 634 -20.83 18.55 -2.38
N LYS A 635 -21.33 18.69 -3.61
CA LYS A 635 -20.49 18.49 -4.79
C LYS A 635 -19.33 19.48 -4.82
N ALA A 636 -18.14 18.98 -5.11
CA ALA A 636 -16.95 19.77 -5.30
C ALA A 636 -17.12 20.85 -6.39
N PHE A 637 -16.43 21.98 -6.25
CA PHE A 637 -16.36 23.02 -7.27
C PHE A 637 -14.98 23.67 -7.27
N GLU A 638 -14.62 24.35 -8.37
CA GLU A 638 -13.34 25.05 -8.45
C GLU A 638 -13.34 26.30 -7.55
N VAL A 639 -12.39 26.38 -6.63
CA VAL A 639 -12.33 27.44 -5.64
C VAL A 639 -11.63 28.68 -6.22
N SER A 640 -12.31 29.83 -6.22
CA SER A 640 -11.79 31.07 -6.82
C SER A 640 -10.94 31.94 -5.88
N THR A 641 -11.00 31.70 -4.57
CA THR A 641 -10.22 32.41 -3.55
C THR A 641 -9.39 31.42 -2.73
N ILE A 642 -8.07 31.58 -2.77
CA ILE A 642 -7.10 30.63 -2.19
C ILE A 642 -7.08 30.79 -0.66
N PRO A 643 -7.55 29.80 0.11
CA PRO A 643 -7.24 29.72 1.53
C PRO A 643 -5.77 29.33 1.68
N ASN A 644 -5.13 29.66 2.81
CA ASN A 644 -3.80 29.14 3.09
C ASN A 644 -3.90 27.63 3.32
N ILE A 645 -3.65 26.83 2.28
CA ILE A 645 -3.67 25.36 2.33
C ILE A 645 -2.35 24.83 1.78
N LEU A 646 -1.78 23.86 2.50
CA LEU A 646 -0.68 23.00 2.07
C LEU A 646 -1.19 21.56 2.01
N PHE A 647 -1.14 20.95 0.83
CA PHE A 647 -1.39 19.52 0.63
C PHE A 647 -0.08 18.74 0.78
N ILE A 648 -0.10 17.54 1.35
CA ILE A 648 1.05 16.65 1.52
C ILE A 648 0.66 15.27 1.01
N SER A 649 1.46 14.72 0.09
CA SER A 649 1.14 13.43 -0.52
C SER A 649 2.40 12.57 -0.69
N SER A 650 2.29 11.31 -0.31
CA SER A 650 3.39 10.34 -0.32
C SER A 650 3.36 9.48 -1.59
N THR A 651 4.53 9.17 -2.14
CA THR A 651 4.68 8.44 -3.42
C THR A 651 4.10 7.04 -3.43
N TYR A 652 4.10 6.34 -2.29
CA TYR A 652 3.49 5.03 -2.11
C TYR A 652 2.56 5.07 -0.89
N ASP A 653 1.74 6.12 -0.79
CA ASP A 653 0.61 6.12 0.13
C ASP A 653 -0.37 5.01 -0.29
N PRO A 654 -0.60 3.97 0.54
CA PRO A 654 -1.47 2.87 0.17
C PRO A 654 -2.95 3.25 0.19
N ALA A 655 -3.35 4.18 1.06
CA ALA A 655 -4.74 4.48 1.34
C ALA A 655 -5.25 5.67 0.54
N THR A 656 -4.42 6.69 0.37
CA THR A 656 -4.76 7.91 -0.39
C THR A 656 -3.72 8.15 -1.48
N PRO A 657 -3.96 7.60 -2.70
CA PRO A 657 -2.98 7.60 -3.78
C PRO A 657 -2.32 8.96 -4.02
N TYR A 658 -1.02 8.94 -4.34
CA TYR A 658 -0.17 10.12 -4.54
C TYR A 658 -0.79 11.18 -5.47
N GLU A 659 -1.50 10.73 -6.49
CA GLU A 659 -2.13 11.57 -7.51
C GLU A 659 -3.23 12.48 -6.94
N ASN A 660 -3.87 12.08 -5.83
CA ASN A 660 -4.93 12.86 -5.19
C ASN A 660 -4.41 14.24 -4.75
N GLY A 661 -3.20 14.31 -4.18
CA GLY A 661 -2.64 15.58 -3.73
C GLY A 661 -2.41 16.58 -4.87
N PHE A 662 -2.12 16.10 -6.10
CA PHE A 662 -2.04 16.98 -7.27
C PHE A 662 -3.40 17.50 -7.70
N VAL A 663 -4.40 16.62 -7.71
CA VAL A 663 -5.77 16.97 -8.08
C VAL A 663 -6.29 18.04 -7.12
N ASP A 664 -6.12 17.83 -5.82
CA ASP A 664 -6.63 18.71 -4.78
C ASP A 664 -5.86 20.04 -4.76
N ALA A 665 -4.52 20.00 -4.76
CA ALA A 665 -3.74 21.22 -4.78
C ALA A 665 -4.01 22.07 -6.02
N ARG A 666 -4.31 21.45 -7.17
CA ARG A 666 -4.72 22.19 -8.37
C ARG A 666 -6.15 22.74 -8.26
N ALA A 667 -7.10 21.95 -7.76
CA ALA A 667 -8.50 22.39 -7.60
C ALA A 667 -8.64 23.58 -6.64
N PHE A 668 -7.76 23.64 -5.63
CA PHE A 668 -7.71 24.72 -4.64
C PHE A 668 -6.75 25.86 -5.01
N HIS A 669 -6.04 25.78 -6.15
CA HIS A 669 -4.98 26.72 -6.53
C HIS A 669 -3.98 26.90 -5.37
N ALA A 670 -3.52 25.80 -4.79
CA ALA A 670 -2.75 25.73 -3.54
C ALA A 670 -1.30 25.27 -3.78
N VAL A 671 -0.61 24.93 -2.69
CA VAL A 671 0.74 24.33 -2.71
C VAL A 671 0.64 22.88 -2.28
N MET A 672 1.43 22.02 -2.90
CA MET A 672 1.59 20.61 -2.58
C MET A 672 3.03 20.31 -2.17
N LEU A 673 3.21 19.44 -1.18
CA LEU A 673 4.48 18.83 -0.81
C LEU A 673 4.43 17.35 -1.19
N ALA A 674 5.17 16.97 -2.22
CA ALA A 674 5.39 15.58 -2.58
C ALA A 674 6.46 14.97 -1.67
N VAL A 675 6.22 13.77 -1.15
CA VAL A 675 7.11 13.08 -0.18
C VAL A 675 7.43 11.68 -0.66
N GLY A 676 8.71 11.32 -0.72
CA GLY A 676 9.13 9.94 -0.96
C GLY A 676 8.91 9.12 0.29
N TYR A 677 7.86 8.32 0.34
CA TYR A 677 7.50 7.54 1.53
C TYR A 677 6.55 6.38 1.18
N ASN A 678 6.69 5.27 1.92
CA ASN A 678 5.99 3.99 1.69
C ASN A 678 4.92 3.71 2.74
N ALA A 679 4.16 4.74 3.11
CA ALA A 679 3.18 4.68 4.18
C ALA A 679 2.15 5.79 4.01
N HIS A 680 1.04 5.62 4.72
CA HIS A 680 -0.08 6.55 4.69
C HIS A 680 0.24 7.81 5.51
N CYS A 681 0.06 8.98 4.89
CA CYS A 681 0.46 10.29 5.42
C CYS A 681 1.99 10.41 5.66
N ALA A 682 2.50 11.61 5.90
CA ALA A 682 3.95 11.85 6.05
C ALA A 682 4.34 12.69 7.28
N TYR A 683 3.48 13.59 7.74
CA TYR A 683 3.77 14.45 8.87
C TYR A 683 4.02 13.63 10.14
N GLY A 684 5.04 13.99 10.91
CA GLY A 684 5.45 13.30 12.13
C GLY A 684 6.32 12.06 11.88
N SER A 685 6.23 11.46 10.70
CA SER A 685 7.03 10.30 10.28
C SER A 685 8.23 10.70 9.43
N VAL A 686 8.06 11.69 8.55
CA VAL A 686 9.09 12.21 7.66
C VAL A 686 9.53 13.60 8.12
N SER A 687 10.83 13.76 8.37
CA SER A 687 11.40 14.99 8.94
C SER A 687 11.20 16.22 8.06
N CYS A 688 11.38 16.09 6.74
CA CYS A 688 11.18 17.20 5.80
C CYS A 688 9.70 17.58 5.70
N ALA A 689 8.78 16.61 5.68
CA ALA A 689 7.34 16.87 5.67
C ALA A 689 6.90 17.64 6.92
N THR A 690 7.36 17.18 8.09
CA THR A 690 7.11 17.82 9.38
C THR A 690 7.64 19.26 9.41
N SER A 691 8.88 19.47 8.95
CA SER A 691 9.54 20.78 8.99
C SER A 691 8.85 21.80 8.08
N VAL A 692 8.48 21.40 6.85
CA VAL A 692 7.79 22.28 5.89
C VAL A 692 6.38 22.62 6.37
N ALA A 693 5.64 21.63 6.88
CA ALA A 693 4.33 21.85 7.47
C ALA A 693 4.41 22.80 8.67
N ASP A 694 5.42 22.65 9.53
CA ASP A 694 5.59 23.51 10.69
C ASP A 694 5.99 24.95 10.30
N GLU A 695 6.83 25.14 9.27
CA GLU A 695 7.15 26.46 8.71
C GLU A 695 5.88 27.13 8.17
N PHE A 696 5.06 26.38 7.43
CA PHE A 696 3.80 26.87 6.87
C PHE A 696 2.77 27.24 7.95
N LEU A 697 2.61 26.42 8.99
CA LEU A 697 1.67 26.67 10.08
C LEU A 697 2.08 27.84 10.98
N THR A 698 3.37 28.14 11.07
CA THR A 698 3.90 29.27 11.86
C THR A 698 3.55 30.61 11.22
N ASP A 699 3.82 30.76 9.93
CA ASP A 699 3.50 31.98 9.17
C ASP A 699 3.15 31.62 7.72
N PRO A 700 1.87 31.31 7.42
CA PRO A 700 1.47 30.92 6.08
C PRO A 700 1.67 32.06 5.07
N SER A 701 1.61 33.33 5.50
CA SER A 701 1.80 34.47 4.58
C SER A 701 3.26 34.64 4.18
N ALA A 702 4.18 34.50 5.12
CA ALA A 702 5.62 34.50 4.83
C ALA A 702 6.02 33.27 4.01
N PHE A 703 5.51 32.09 4.36
CA PHE A 703 5.73 30.87 3.58
C PHE A 703 5.27 31.06 2.13
N MET A 704 4.05 31.56 1.94
CA MET A 704 3.50 31.81 0.61
C MET A 704 4.29 32.89 -0.17
N THR A 705 4.78 33.92 0.51
CA THR A 705 5.67 34.92 -0.09
C THR A 705 6.99 34.28 -0.56
N LYS A 706 7.53 33.32 0.21
CA LYS A 706 8.72 32.55 -0.16
C LYS A 706 8.47 31.65 -1.37
N VAL A 707 7.29 31.01 -1.44
CA VAL A 707 6.83 30.25 -2.62
C VAL A 707 6.75 31.17 -3.84
N ASP A 708 6.03 32.28 -3.73
CA ASP A 708 5.75 33.17 -4.86
C ASP A 708 7.01 33.89 -5.39
N SER A 709 7.98 34.14 -4.52
CA SER A 709 9.27 34.76 -4.89
C SER A 709 10.30 33.78 -5.44
N ASN A 710 9.98 32.48 -5.52
CA ASN A 710 10.98 31.40 -5.69
C ASN A 710 12.13 31.54 -4.66
N GLY A 711 11.83 32.09 -3.48
CA GLY A 711 12.76 32.48 -2.43
C GLY A 711 13.31 31.32 -1.60
N PHE A 712 13.02 30.07 -1.99
CA PHE A 712 13.72 28.89 -1.49
C PHE A 712 15.12 28.80 -2.12
N ALA A 713 15.93 29.86 -1.97
CA ALA A 713 17.29 29.91 -2.49
C ALA A 713 18.24 29.14 -1.56
N ASN A 714 18.88 28.08 -2.08
CA ASN A 714 20.15 27.47 -1.65
C ASN A 714 20.35 26.99 -0.19
N GLU A 715 19.44 27.22 0.75
CA GLU A 715 19.55 26.74 2.14
C GLU A 715 18.55 25.64 2.50
N VAL A 716 17.55 25.37 1.65
CA VAL A 716 16.69 24.19 1.75
C VAL A 716 16.78 23.40 0.44
N GLN A 717 17.99 22.93 0.13
CA GLN A 717 18.18 21.83 -0.81
C GLN A 717 18.06 20.52 -0.02
N TRP A 718 16.95 19.80 -0.14
CA TRP A 718 16.96 18.36 0.18
C TRP A 718 17.19 17.61 -1.14
N LYS A 719 18.46 17.79 -1.57
CA LYS A 719 19.23 17.31 -2.74
C LYS A 719 18.49 16.89 -4.02
N ASP A 720 18.65 17.75 -5.02
CA ASP A 720 18.91 17.34 -6.40
C ASP A 720 20.02 16.26 -6.45
N SER A 721 19.84 15.28 -7.34
CA SER A 721 20.96 14.49 -7.85
C SER A 721 22.02 15.43 -8.44
N ALA A 722 23.30 15.11 -8.24
CA ALA A 722 24.43 15.99 -8.54
C ALA A 722 24.62 16.36 -10.03
N ASP A 723 23.71 15.99 -10.92
CA ASP A 723 23.80 16.12 -12.37
C ASP A 723 22.97 17.27 -12.97
N GLY A 724 22.11 17.94 -12.18
CA GLY A 724 21.37 19.12 -12.64
C GLY A 724 20.42 18.84 -13.81
N SER A 725 19.96 17.59 -13.97
CA SER A 725 18.85 17.27 -14.85
C SER A 725 17.54 17.56 -14.12
N ALA A 726 16.62 18.31 -14.75
CA ALA A 726 15.27 18.50 -14.23
C ALA A 726 14.57 17.12 -14.15
N GLN A 727 14.59 16.52 -12.96
CA GLN A 727 13.94 15.25 -12.67
C GLN A 727 12.43 15.52 -12.51
N ASP A 728 11.65 14.95 -13.43
CA ASP A 728 10.19 15.08 -13.51
C ASP A 728 9.51 14.70 -12.17
N ILE A 729 8.67 15.58 -11.64
CA ILE A 729 7.89 15.38 -10.39
C ILE A 729 6.85 14.24 -10.50
N PHE A 730 6.59 13.75 -11.72
CA PHE A 730 5.79 12.55 -12.00
C PHE A 730 6.62 11.27 -12.01
N ARG A 731 7.95 11.35 -11.88
CA ARG A 731 8.73 10.17 -11.52
C ARG A 731 8.45 9.88 -10.06
N THR A 732 8.06 8.65 -9.78
CA THR A 732 8.04 8.03 -8.45
C THR A 732 9.44 7.92 -7.82
N SER A 733 10.43 8.71 -8.27
CA SER A 733 11.84 8.63 -7.90
C SER A 733 12.22 9.58 -6.77
N ILE A 734 11.25 10.09 -6.00
CA ILE A 734 11.55 10.73 -4.72
C ILE A 734 12.02 9.60 -3.80
N ALA A 735 13.32 9.59 -3.49
CA ALA A 735 13.87 8.57 -2.62
C ALA A 735 13.25 8.68 -1.21
N ASP A 736 13.23 7.58 -0.46
CA ASP A 736 12.65 7.57 0.88
C ASP A 736 13.20 8.70 1.76
N GLY A 737 12.30 9.56 2.25
CA GLY A 737 12.60 10.74 3.04
C GLY A 737 12.93 12.03 2.27
N GLU A 738 12.91 12.03 0.93
CA GLU A 738 13.01 13.26 0.14
C GLU A 738 11.65 13.99 0.06
N CYS A 739 11.67 15.33 0.01
CA CYS A 739 10.48 16.17 -0.15
C CYS A 739 10.64 17.19 -1.27
N ARG A 740 9.58 17.45 -2.05
CA ARG A 740 9.55 18.45 -3.12
C ARG A 740 8.28 19.30 -3.08
N LEU A 741 8.43 20.62 -3.14
CA LEU A 741 7.32 21.56 -3.13
C LEU A 741 6.86 21.90 -4.56
N VAL A 742 5.56 21.88 -4.80
CA VAL A 742 4.91 22.18 -6.08
C VAL A 742 3.84 23.24 -5.85
N SER A 743 3.79 24.30 -6.66
CA SER A 743 2.84 25.41 -6.48
C SER A 743 1.90 25.57 -7.68
N PHE A 744 0.59 25.70 -7.38
CA PHE A 744 -0.48 25.91 -8.35
C PHE A 744 -1.11 27.32 -8.26
N ARG A 745 -0.45 28.27 -7.58
CA ARG A 745 -1.05 29.57 -7.17
C ARG A 745 -1.08 30.70 -8.23
N GLN A 746 -0.52 30.54 -9.43
CA GLN A 746 -0.40 31.69 -10.37
C GLN A 746 -1.69 32.17 -11.01
N THR A 747 -1.87 33.49 -10.95
CA THR A 747 -3.02 34.28 -11.39
C THR A 747 -2.82 34.96 -12.76
N GLY A 748 -2.02 34.39 -13.67
CA GLY A 748 -1.63 35.06 -14.92
C GLY A 748 -1.42 34.14 -16.13
N GLY A 749 -2.49 33.48 -16.60
CA GLY A 749 -2.57 32.78 -17.88
C GLY A 749 -2.08 31.33 -17.85
N ASP A 750 -3.00 30.36 -17.75
CA ASP A 750 -2.91 28.89 -17.98
C ASP A 750 -1.61 28.12 -17.64
N GLY A 751 -0.66 28.73 -16.95
CA GLY A 751 0.66 28.19 -16.64
C GLY A 751 0.95 28.33 -15.16
N ALA A 752 1.13 27.20 -14.49
CA ALA A 752 1.77 27.12 -13.18
C ALA A 752 3.15 27.83 -13.22
N ILE A 753 3.60 28.49 -12.13
CA ILE A 753 5.06 28.67 -11.97
C ILE A 753 5.59 27.28 -11.68
N VAL A 754 6.06 26.64 -12.72
CA VAL A 754 7.16 25.70 -12.58
C VAL A 754 8.40 26.58 -12.68
N SER A 755 9.26 26.59 -11.67
CA SER A 755 10.64 27.06 -11.83
C SER A 755 11.28 26.16 -12.91
N SER A 756 11.23 26.66 -14.16
CA SER A 756 11.58 26.06 -15.46
C SER A 756 10.50 25.22 -16.20
N ALA A 757 9.39 25.88 -16.54
CA ALA A 757 8.33 25.44 -17.46
C ALA A 757 8.69 25.48 -18.98
N SER A 758 9.84 24.96 -19.44
CA SER A 758 10.16 24.94 -20.89
C SER A 758 10.11 23.58 -21.59
N GLY A 759 9.64 22.51 -20.91
CA GLY A 759 9.59 21.15 -21.47
C GLY A 759 8.21 20.47 -21.51
N LEU A 760 7.15 21.11 -21.00
CA LEU A 760 5.87 20.45 -20.69
C LEU A 760 4.96 20.11 -21.89
N THR A 761 5.42 20.19 -23.14
CA THR A 761 4.60 19.82 -24.31
C THR A 761 5.30 18.94 -25.36
N SER A 762 6.48 18.36 -25.09
CA SER A 762 7.16 17.49 -26.07
C SER A 762 7.79 16.19 -25.53
N ALA A 763 7.60 15.81 -24.27
CA ALA A 763 8.29 14.64 -23.70
C ALA A 763 7.46 13.87 -22.64
N ASN A 764 6.17 13.64 -22.90
CA ASN A 764 5.23 12.96 -22.00
C ASN A 764 5.51 11.43 -21.79
N LYS A 765 6.75 10.99 -21.62
CA LYS A 765 7.11 9.58 -21.34
C LYS A 765 8.42 9.41 -20.58
N THR A 766 8.41 9.60 -19.26
CA THR A 766 9.37 8.97 -18.33
C THR A 766 8.63 8.59 -17.05
N ASN A 767 8.13 7.36 -16.94
CA ASN A 767 8.76 6.26 -16.20
C ASN A 767 8.66 6.39 -14.66
N ALA A 768 7.44 6.48 -14.13
CA ALA A 768 7.10 5.70 -12.94
C ALA A 768 7.32 4.21 -13.29
N GLU A 769 7.83 3.41 -12.35
CA GLU A 769 8.10 1.98 -12.54
C GLU A 769 6.80 1.21 -12.84
N MET A 770 6.47 1.26 -14.11
CA MET A 770 5.46 0.58 -14.92
C MET A 770 4.87 -0.71 -14.33
N ARG A 771 3.73 -0.58 -13.67
CA ARG A 771 2.84 -1.65 -13.16
C ARG A 771 2.05 -2.37 -14.28
N GLY A 772 2.71 -2.77 -15.37
CA GLY A 772 2.07 -3.45 -16.50
C GLY A 772 2.86 -4.64 -17.02
N THR A 773 2.68 -5.82 -16.44
CA THR A 773 3.12 -7.12 -17.01
C THR A 773 2.11 -7.69 -18.00
N SER A 774 1.45 -6.82 -18.78
CA SER A 774 0.38 -7.23 -19.69
C SER A 774 0.86 -7.64 -21.08
N VAL A 775 2.17 -7.78 -21.31
CA VAL A 775 2.70 -8.25 -22.58
C VAL A 775 3.71 -9.37 -22.46
N THR A 776 3.63 -10.34 -23.36
CA THR A 776 4.59 -11.43 -23.48
C THR A 776 5.56 -11.14 -24.63
N LEU A 777 6.86 -11.08 -24.34
CA LEU A 777 7.90 -10.88 -25.36
C LEU A 777 8.26 -12.20 -26.05
N LYS A 778 8.19 -12.17 -27.38
CA LYS A 778 8.58 -13.28 -28.23
C LYS A 778 9.50 -12.80 -29.36
N THR A 779 10.53 -13.58 -29.67
CA THR A 779 11.37 -13.37 -30.86
C THR A 779 10.61 -13.82 -32.10
N VAL A 780 10.80 -13.11 -33.20
CA VAL A 780 10.39 -13.57 -34.53
C VAL A 780 11.64 -13.97 -35.27
N SER A 781 11.84 -15.27 -35.42
CA SER A 781 12.91 -15.77 -36.29
C SER A 781 12.62 -15.40 -37.75
N ALA A 782 13.65 -15.39 -38.59
CA ALA A 782 13.54 -14.98 -39.99
C ALA A 782 12.59 -15.85 -40.85
N ASN A 783 12.09 -16.98 -40.33
CA ASN A 783 11.06 -17.82 -40.96
C ASN A 783 9.64 -17.58 -40.38
N GLY A 784 9.45 -16.56 -39.53
CA GLY A 784 8.18 -16.21 -38.90
C GLY A 784 7.81 -17.04 -37.66
N THR A 785 8.68 -17.97 -37.21
CA THR A 785 8.43 -18.74 -35.98
C THR A 785 8.59 -17.84 -34.77
N VAL A 786 7.59 -17.90 -33.89
CA VAL A 786 7.47 -17.10 -32.68
C VAL A 786 7.83 -17.97 -31.47
N SER A 787 8.81 -17.54 -30.68
CA SER A 787 9.26 -18.23 -29.45
C SER A 787 9.49 -17.24 -28.32
N ASP A 788 9.32 -17.67 -27.07
CA ASP A 788 9.54 -16.80 -25.92
C ASP A 788 11.00 -16.32 -25.89
N ALA A 789 11.18 -15.04 -25.56
CA ALA A 789 12.49 -14.41 -25.64
C ALA A 789 12.80 -13.58 -24.41
N THR A 790 13.99 -13.78 -23.86
CA THR A 790 14.59 -12.97 -22.80
C THR A 790 15.85 -12.24 -23.28
N GLN A 791 16.36 -12.58 -24.47
CA GLN A 791 17.54 -12.00 -25.10
C GLN A 791 17.26 -11.69 -26.57
N LEU A 792 17.75 -10.54 -27.05
CA LEU A 792 17.69 -10.10 -28.44
C LEU A 792 19.06 -9.55 -28.88
N HIS A 793 19.34 -9.53 -30.16
CA HIS A 793 20.50 -8.84 -30.76
C HIS A 793 20.09 -7.52 -31.41
N PRO A 794 21.03 -6.58 -31.62
CA PRO A 794 20.79 -5.40 -32.45
C PRO A 794 20.35 -5.82 -33.86
N GLY A 795 19.18 -5.36 -34.30
CA GLY A 795 18.56 -5.71 -35.58
C GLY A 795 17.53 -6.84 -35.52
N ASP A 796 17.30 -7.49 -34.37
CA ASP A 796 16.31 -8.56 -34.26
C ASP A 796 14.87 -8.03 -34.32
N ASP A 797 14.00 -8.80 -35.01
CA ASP A 797 12.56 -8.60 -34.98
C ASP A 797 11.94 -9.30 -33.77
N PHE A 798 10.98 -8.62 -33.12
CA PHE A 798 10.26 -9.13 -31.97
C PHE A 798 8.75 -8.90 -32.08
N ARG A 799 7.98 -9.64 -31.30
CA ARG A 799 6.55 -9.44 -31.05
C ARG A 799 6.29 -9.32 -29.56
N LEU A 800 5.51 -8.31 -29.20
CA LEU A 800 4.93 -8.13 -27.87
C LEU A 800 3.46 -8.53 -27.95
N TYR A 801 3.10 -9.69 -27.41
CA TYR A 801 1.72 -10.18 -27.38
C TYR A 801 0.95 -9.49 -26.27
N LEU A 802 -0.25 -9.01 -26.58
CA LEU A 802 -1.14 -8.30 -25.67
C LEU A 802 -1.95 -9.34 -24.89
N ASN A 803 -1.80 -9.39 -23.57
CA ASN A 803 -2.42 -10.41 -22.72
C ASN A 803 -3.95 -10.23 -22.58
N SER A 804 -4.50 -9.03 -22.83
CA SER A 804 -5.95 -8.75 -22.82
C SER A 804 -6.37 -7.61 -23.77
N MET A 805 -7.28 -7.87 -24.71
CA MET A 805 -7.83 -6.80 -25.57
C MET A 805 -8.99 -6.12 -24.85
N PRO A 806 -8.96 -4.78 -24.61
CA PRO A 806 -10.07 -4.11 -24.00
C PRO A 806 -11.25 -4.00 -24.98
N THR A 807 -12.46 -3.97 -24.45
CA THR A 807 -13.72 -4.11 -25.22
C THR A 807 -13.94 -2.97 -26.22
N ASP A 808 -13.35 -1.79 -25.98
CA ASP A 808 -13.33 -0.62 -26.86
C ASP A 808 -12.55 -0.86 -28.16
N CYS A 809 -11.61 -1.80 -28.20
CA CYS A 809 -10.85 -2.16 -29.41
C CYS A 809 -11.54 -3.20 -30.31
N THR A 810 -12.82 -3.52 -30.07
CA THR A 810 -13.61 -4.44 -30.90
C THR A 810 -14.58 -3.77 -31.88
N VAL A 811 -14.74 -2.44 -31.81
CA VAL A 811 -15.67 -1.68 -32.65
C VAL A 811 -14.99 -0.46 -33.27
N THR A 812 -14.74 -0.52 -34.58
CA THR A 812 -14.31 0.56 -35.52
C THR A 812 -14.25 2.00 -34.97
N GLY A 813 -13.18 2.33 -34.22
CA GLY A 813 -12.85 3.68 -33.75
C GLY A 813 -11.34 3.90 -33.75
N ALA A 814 -10.88 5.10 -34.13
CA ALA A 814 -9.50 5.42 -34.51
C ALA A 814 -8.47 5.50 -33.35
N GLU A 815 -8.74 4.92 -32.17
CA GLU A 815 -7.93 5.10 -30.95
C GLU A 815 -7.08 3.88 -30.53
N CYS A 816 -7.10 2.77 -31.28
CA CYS A 816 -6.33 1.56 -30.96
C CYS A 816 -4.96 1.52 -31.66
N THR A 817 -4.19 2.61 -31.58
CA THR A 817 -2.84 2.64 -32.15
C THR A 817 -1.80 2.51 -31.06
N TYR A 818 -0.89 1.54 -31.19
CA TYR A 818 0.13 1.27 -30.17
C TYR A 818 1.52 1.58 -30.70
N THR A 819 2.40 2.05 -29.82
CA THR A 819 3.79 2.42 -30.14
C THR A 819 4.76 1.74 -29.18
N PRO A 820 5.66 0.87 -29.66
CA PRO A 820 6.69 0.25 -28.85
C PRO A 820 7.93 1.16 -28.69
N TYR A 821 8.55 1.11 -27.52
CA TYR A 821 9.74 1.87 -27.14
C TYR A 821 10.78 0.96 -26.48
N LEU A 822 12.06 1.25 -26.72
CA LEU A 822 13.20 0.61 -26.05
C LEU A 822 13.81 1.58 -25.02
N TYR A 823 13.88 1.16 -23.76
CA TYR A 823 14.54 1.90 -22.68
C TYR A 823 15.78 1.15 -22.22
N ASP A 824 16.85 1.87 -21.90
CA ASP A 824 17.98 1.31 -21.15
C ASP A 824 17.51 0.99 -19.72
N ALA A 825 17.83 -0.20 -19.20
CA ALA A 825 17.37 -0.65 -17.90
C ALA A 825 17.91 0.20 -16.73
N GLY A 826 18.96 1.00 -16.93
CA GLY A 826 19.53 1.88 -15.91
C GLY A 826 19.34 3.37 -16.16
N SER A 827 18.53 3.79 -17.15
CA SER A 827 18.37 5.20 -17.51
C SER A 827 16.90 5.63 -17.56
N ASP A 828 16.63 6.79 -16.96
CA ASP A 828 15.32 7.43 -17.00
C ASP A 828 15.08 8.27 -18.27
N ALA A 829 15.98 8.25 -19.25
CA ALA A 829 15.79 9.00 -20.50
C ALA A 829 14.62 8.43 -21.33
N ALA A 830 14.01 9.28 -22.17
CA ALA A 830 12.94 8.87 -23.08
C ALA A 830 13.42 7.71 -23.97
N GLY A 831 12.66 6.61 -23.97
CA GLY A 831 12.99 5.42 -24.75
C GLY A 831 13.06 5.71 -26.25
N THR A 832 13.86 4.94 -26.98
CA THR A 832 13.93 5.04 -28.44
C THR A 832 12.67 4.44 -29.05
N PRO A 833 11.87 5.20 -29.84
CA PRO A 833 10.70 4.65 -30.50
C PRO A 833 11.11 3.63 -31.55
N LEU A 834 10.46 2.46 -31.56
CA LEU A 834 10.81 1.32 -32.42
C LEU A 834 9.94 1.22 -33.68
N GLY A 835 9.38 2.34 -34.12
CA GLY A 835 8.53 2.46 -35.32
C GLY A 835 7.34 3.40 -35.13
N ALA A 836 6.61 3.67 -36.22
CA ALA A 836 5.37 4.43 -36.19
C ALA A 836 4.26 3.66 -35.44
N ALA A 837 3.27 4.38 -34.91
CA ALA A 837 2.12 3.80 -34.23
C ALA A 837 1.44 2.75 -35.15
N ARG A 838 1.39 1.49 -34.71
CA ARG A 838 0.81 0.37 -35.48
C ARG A 838 -0.56 0.01 -34.93
N GLY A 839 -1.48 -0.40 -35.80
CA GLY A 839 -2.65 -1.19 -35.37
C GLY A 839 -2.21 -2.55 -34.85
N THR A 840 -2.97 -3.15 -33.93
CA THR A 840 -2.69 -4.50 -33.42
C THR A 840 -2.73 -5.53 -34.55
N LEU A 841 -1.66 -6.29 -34.72
CA LEU A 841 -1.62 -7.43 -35.65
C LEU A 841 -2.16 -8.67 -34.92
N GLN A 842 -2.76 -9.62 -35.63
CA GLN A 842 -3.34 -10.83 -35.03
C GLN A 842 -2.77 -12.08 -35.73
N ASP A 843 -2.43 -13.09 -34.94
CA ASP A 843 -2.16 -14.45 -35.42
C ASP A 843 -2.89 -15.49 -34.55
N SER A 844 -2.58 -16.79 -34.74
CA SER A 844 -3.18 -17.89 -33.99
C SER A 844 -2.86 -17.89 -32.49
N THR A 845 -1.88 -17.09 -32.05
CA THR A 845 -1.44 -16.98 -30.65
C THR A 845 -1.93 -15.71 -29.94
N GLY A 846 -2.52 -14.76 -30.67
CA GLY A 846 -3.17 -13.58 -30.09
C GLY A 846 -2.93 -12.29 -30.86
N TYR A 847 -3.29 -11.17 -30.25
CA TYR A 847 -2.96 -9.84 -30.76
C TYR A 847 -1.57 -9.43 -30.31
N PHE A 848 -0.78 -8.83 -31.20
CA PHE A 848 0.59 -8.44 -30.92
C PHE A 848 1.00 -7.15 -31.61
N ILE A 849 2.11 -6.59 -31.12
CA ILE A 849 2.82 -5.47 -31.73
C ILE A 849 4.19 -5.97 -32.16
N ALA A 850 4.50 -5.78 -33.44
CA ALA A 850 5.82 -6.09 -33.99
C ALA A 850 6.73 -4.86 -33.95
N GLY A 851 7.99 -5.07 -33.62
CA GLY A 851 9.04 -4.06 -33.69
C GLY A 851 10.39 -4.71 -34.00
N THR A 852 11.41 -3.88 -34.19
CA THR A 852 12.78 -4.30 -34.47
C THR A 852 13.72 -3.58 -33.51
N ILE A 853 14.68 -4.29 -32.92
CA ILE A 853 15.72 -3.66 -32.10
C ILE A 853 16.63 -2.83 -33.00
N PRO A 854 16.91 -1.56 -32.69
CA PRO A 854 17.77 -0.73 -33.52
C PRO A 854 19.16 -1.36 -33.66
N SER A 855 19.70 -1.39 -34.87
CA SER A 855 21.03 -1.98 -35.12
C SER A 855 22.15 -1.22 -34.39
N SER A 856 21.89 0.01 -33.93
CA SER A 856 22.80 0.84 -33.13
C SER A 856 22.73 0.57 -31.62
N THR A 857 21.82 -0.28 -31.16
CA THR A 857 21.65 -0.58 -29.73
C THR A 857 22.87 -1.33 -29.21
N THR A 858 23.48 -0.86 -28.12
CA THR A 858 24.63 -1.50 -27.50
C THR A 858 24.22 -2.72 -26.67
N ALA A 859 25.15 -3.63 -26.41
CA ALA A 859 24.89 -4.72 -25.49
C ALA A 859 24.56 -4.19 -24.09
N GLY A 860 23.51 -4.72 -23.45
CA GLY A 860 23.05 -4.25 -22.15
C GLY A 860 21.66 -4.79 -21.79
N SER A 861 21.21 -4.44 -20.61
CA SER A 861 19.84 -4.71 -20.17
C SER A 861 18.93 -3.58 -20.63
N TYR A 862 17.76 -3.93 -21.17
CA TYR A 862 16.78 -2.99 -21.68
C TYR A 862 15.36 -3.40 -21.28
N LYS A 863 14.44 -2.48 -21.52
CA LYS A 863 13.00 -2.66 -21.35
C LYS A 863 12.28 -2.31 -22.64
N LEU A 864 11.46 -3.24 -23.11
CA LEU A 864 10.55 -3.03 -24.24
C LEU A 864 9.17 -2.70 -23.69
N ALA A 865 8.70 -1.48 -23.94
CA ALA A 865 7.42 -0.99 -23.43
C ALA A 865 6.47 -0.60 -24.55
N VAL A 866 5.20 -0.92 -24.39
CA VAL A 866 4.12 -0.62 -25.34
C VAL A 866 3.27 0.49 -24.78
N TYR A 867 3.04 1.53 -25.59
CA TYR A 867 2.11 2.60 -25.24
C TYR A 867 0.95 2.69 -26.23
N ARG A 868 -0.22 3.12 -25.75
CA ARG A 868 -1.36 3.52 -26.59
C ARG A 868 -1.14 4.92 -27.19
N SER A 869 -1.97 5.28 -28.17
CA SER A 869 -1.94 6.60 -28.84
C SER A 869 -2.33 7.74 -27.92
N ASN A 870 -3.08 7.47 -26.84
CA ASN A 870 -3.39 8.43 -25.78
C ASN A 870 -2.25 8.59 -24.75
N GLY A 871 -1.10 7.95 -24.95
CA GLY A 871 0.08 8.09 -24.10
C GLY A 871 0.18 7.08 -22.95
N TRP A 872 -0.82 6.24 -22.72
CA TRP A 872 -0.81 5.23 -21.67
C TRP A 872 0.16 4.08 -21.92
N LEU A 873 0.87 3.62 -20.89
CA LEU A 873 1.57 2.35 -20.95
C LEU A 873 0.55 1.20 -20.90
N TYR A 874 0.59 0.35 -21.90
CA TYR A 874 -0.21 -0.87 -21.96
C TYR A 874 0.49 -2.06 -21.27
N GLY A 875 1.82 -2.19 -21.43
CA GLY A 875 2.61 -3.22 -20.77
C GLY A 875 4.05 -3.23 -21.25
N TRP A 876 4.93 -3.96 -20.55
CA TRP A 876 6.33 -4.06 -20.91
C TRP A 876 6.92 -5.47 -20.69
N ALA A 877 8.08 -5.72 -21.28
CA ALA A 877 8.88 -6.92 -21.06
C ALA A 877 10.37 -6.57 -20.93
N ALA A 878 11.05 -7.21 -19.98
CA ALA A 878 12.49 -7.13 -19.85
C ALA A 878 13.16 -7.79 -21.06
N VAL A 879 14.24 -7.21 -21.54
CA VAL A 879 15.04 -7.81 -22.60
C VAL A 879 16.51 -7.53 -22.37
N THR A 880 17.36 -8.55 -22.48
CA THR A 880 18.80 -8.33 -22.59
C THR A 880 19.15 -8.18 -24.06
N VAL A 881 19.64 -7.02 -24.47
CA VAL A 881 20.27 -6.91 -25.78
C VAL A 881 21.68 -7.44 -25.64
N VAL A 882 21.92 -8.64 -26.14
CA VAL A 882 23.26 -9.21 -26.19
C VAL A 882 23.94 -8.67 -27.44
N GLY A 883 25.23 -8.30 -27.32
CA GLY A 883 25.99 -7.80 -28.46
C GLY A 883 25.80 -8.72 -29.67
N ALA A 884 25.80 -8.15 -30.87
CA ALA A 884 25.85 -8.96 -32.09
C ALA A 884 26.93 -10.04 -31.87
N PRO A 885 26.66 -11.32 -32.24
CA PRO A 885 27.58 -12.42 -31.97
C PRO A 885 29.00 -11.95 -32.32
N SER A 886 29.85 -11.94 -31.29
CA SER A 886 31.12 -11.20 -31.25
C SER A 886 31.81 -11.21 -32.61
N THR A 887 32.08 -10.02 -33.16
CA THR A 887 33.19 -9.91 -34.12
C THR A 887 34.43 -10.40 -33.36
N PRO A 888 35.11 -11.43 -33.85
CA PRO A 888 36.20 -12.04 -33.11
C PRO A 888 37.35 -11.05 -32.99
N ASP A 889 37.98 -10.90 -31.81
CA ASP A 889 39.11 -9.98 -31.59
C ASP A 889 40.37 -10.34 -32.42
N ALA A 890 40.33 -11.43 -33.19
CA ALA A 890 41.36 -11.92 -34.07
C ALA A 890 40.76 -12.70 -35.27
N PRO A 891 41.45 -12.78 -36.42
CA PRO A 891 41.05 -13.68 -37.51
C PRO A 891 40.85 -15.12 -37.03
N LEU A 892 39.78 -15.77 -37.48
CA LEU A 892 39.37 -17.10 -37.03
C LEU A 892 39.87 -18.20 -37.95
N ALA A 893 40.54 -19.22 -37.40
CA ALA A 893 40.86 -20.43 -38.16
C ALA A 893 39.58 -21.25 -38.41
N MET A 894 39.22 -21.41 -39.69
CA MET A 894 38.08 -22.23 -40.09
C MET A 894 38.49 -23.69 -40.16
N LEU A 895 37.92 -24.51 -39.27
CA LEU A 895 38.24 -25.91 -39.08
C LEU A 895 37.44 -26.77 -40.05
N ARG A 896 38.12 -27.69 -40.77
CA ARG A 896 37.48 -28.66 -41.68
C ARG A 896 37.27 -29.99 -40.98
N VAL A 897 36.04 -30.50 -40.99
CA VAL A 897 35.70 -31.82 -40.44
C VAL A 897 34.95 -32.63 -41.48
N TYR A 898 35.42 -33.85 -41.76
CA TYR A 898 34.88 -34.74 -42.78
C TYR A 898 34.07 -35.90 -42.16
N ASN A 899 32.87 -36.17 -42.67
CA ASN A 899 32.08 -37.31 -42.26
C ASN A 899 32.33 -38.51 -43.21
N PRO A 900 32.96 -39.60 -42.75
CA PRO A 900 33.23 -40.76 -43.60
C PRO A 900 31.96 -41.52 -44.03
N ASN A 901 30.82 -41.32 -43.34
CA ASN A 901 29.57 -42.00 -43.64
C ASN A 901 28.72 -41.26 -44.67
N SER A 902 28.70 -39.92 -44.65
CA SER A 902 27.89 -39.09 -45.55
C SER A 902 28.72 -38.40 -46.66
N SER A 903 30.04 -38.51 -46.60
CA SER A 903 30.99 -37.76 -47.45
C SER A 903 30.89 -36.23 -47.34
N GLU A 904 30.26 -35.72 -46.27
CA GLU A 904 30.08 -34.28 -46.01
C GLU A 904 31.35 -33.64 -45.43
N HIS A 905 31.58 -32.38 -45.77
CA HIS A 905 32.53 -31.52 -45.07
C HIS A 905 31.78 -30.42 -44.31
N PHE A 906 32.07 -30.31 -43.01
CA PHE A 906 31.57 -29.27 -42.14
C PHE A 906 32.68 -28.27 -41.80
N PHE A 907 32.34 -26.99 -41.80
CA PHE A 907 33.26 -25.88 -41.52
C PHE A 907 32.79 -25.07 -40.32
N THR A 908 33.68 -24.88 -39.34
CA THR A 908 33.38 -24.12 -38.10
C THR A 908 34.63 -23.44 -37.52
N ALA A 909 34.45 -22.29 -36.87
CA ALA A 909 35.48 -21.68 -36.02
C ALA A 909 35.47 -22.22 -34.57
N SER A 910 34.42 -22.94 -34.16
CA SER A 910 34.27 -23.45 -32.80
C SER A 910 35.09 -24.71 -32.57
N SER A 911 36.04 -24.63 -31.64
CA SER A 911 36.81 -25.78 -31.18
C SER A 911 35.95 -26.85 -30.50
N GLU A 912 34.79 -26.45 -29.97
CA GLU A 912 33.81 -27.31 -29.30
C GLU A 912 32.92 -28.05 -30.32
N GLU A 913 32.38 -27.36 -31.34
CA GLU A 913 31.64 -28.02 -32.43
C GLU A 913 32.52 -29.07 -33.12
N ARG A 914 33.79 -28.73 -33.41
CA ARG A 914 34.78 -29.70 -33.92
C ARG A 914 34.95 -30.89 -32.98
N ALA A 915 35.13 -30.65 -31.68
CA ALA A 915 35.34 -31.73 -30.71
C ALA A 915 34.13 -32.68 -30.62
N ASN A 916 32.91 -32.13 -30.67
CA ASN A 916 31.66 -32.89 -30.65
C ASN A 916 31.48 -33.74 -31.92
N LEU A 917 31.82 -33.20 -33.10
CA LEU A 917 31.75 -33.95 -34.36
C LEU A 917 32.78 -35.08 -34.42
N VAL A 918 34.01 -34.84 -33.94
CA VAL A 918 35.04 -35.89 -33.83
C VAL A 918 34.59 -36.99 -32.87
N LYS A 919 33.98 -36.64 -31.74
CA LYS A 919 33.37 -37.60 -30.81
C LYS A 919 32.23 -38.40 -31.45
N ALA A 920 31.50 -37.79 -32.40
CA ALA A 920 30.46 -38.43 -33.19
C ALA A 920 30.97 -39.27 -34.37
N GLY A 921 32.29 -39.45 -34.51
CA GLY A 921 32.90 -40.30 -35.53
C GLY A 921 33.34 -39.58 -36.81
N TRP A 922 33.32 -38.24 -36.83
CA TRP A 922 33.85 -37.45 -37.95
C TRP A 922 35.38 -37.33 -37.86
N ARG A 923 36.04 -37.10 -38.99
CA ARG A 923 37.48 -36.93 -39.10
C ARG A 923 37.85 -35.46 -39.20
N TYR A 924 38.61 -34.94 -38.24
CA TYR A 924 39.19 -33.61 -38.34
C TYR A 924 40.33 -33.59 -39.38
N GLU A 925 40.30 -32.62 -40.30
CA GLU A 925 41.24 -32.52 -41.42
C GLU A 925 42.16 -31.29 -41.35
N GLY A 926 42.09 -30.51 -40.28
CA GLY A 926 42.91 -29.32 -40.08
C GLY A 926 42.17 -28.00 -40.35
N THR A 927 42.94 -26.93 -40.50
CA THR A 927 42.43 -25.61 -40.87
C THR A 927 42.26 -25.51 -42.38
N ALA A 928 41.08 -25.11 -42.85
CA ALA A 928 40.76 -24.94 -44.26
C ALA A 928 41.23 -23.58 -44.80
N TRP A 929 40.96 -22.51 -44.03
CA TRP A 929 41.42 -21.15 -44.27
C TRP A 929 41.28 -20.34 -42.96
N THR A 930 41.75 -19.10 -42.96
CA THR A 930 41.54 -18.14 -41.87
C THR A 930 40.51 -17.11 -42.32
N ALA A 931 39.43 -16.89 -41.58
CA ALA A 931 38.43 -15.87 -41.86
C ALA A 931 38.80 -14.53 -41.15
N PRO A 932 38.62 -13.37 -41.78
CA PRO A 932 38.85 -12.07 -41.13
C PRO A 932 37.84 -11.78 -40.01
N ILE A 933 38.19 -10.78 -39.20
CA ILE A 933 37.34 -10.24 -38.13
C ILE A 933 36.07 -9.55 -38.70
N SER A 934 36.19 -8.98 -39.90
CA SER A 934 35.15 -8.20 -40.55
C SER A 934 35.23 -8.34 -42.07
N GLY A 935 34.10 -8.16 -42.75
CA GLY A 935 34.01 -8.19 -44.21
C GLY A 935 32.60 -8.58 -44.66
N ASP A 936 32.46 -9.14 -45.86
CA ASP A 936 31.14 -9.58 -46.33
C ASP A 936 30.68 -10.83 -45.56
N PRO A 937 29.43 -10.89 -45.06
CA PRO A 937 28.98 -12.02 -44.25
C PRO A 937 28.90 -13.31 -45.08
N VAL A 938 29.37 -14.41 -44.51
CA VAL A 938 29.16 -15.76 -45.01
C VAL A 938 28.08 -16.42 -44.14
N TYR A 939 26.91 -16.60 -44.73
CA TYR A 939 25.73 -17.19 -44.08
C TYR A 939 25.86 -18.70 -43.97
N ARG A 940 25.50 -19.26 -42.80
CA ARG A 940 25.46 -20.71 -42.55
C ARG A 940 24.01 -21.19 -42.54
N LEU A 941 23.70 -22.20 -43.34
CA LEU A 941 22.36 -22.80 -43.42
C LEU A 941 22.46 -24.31 -43.22
N TYR A 942 21.49 -24.89 -42.52
CA TYR A 942 21.39 -26.32 -42.23
C TYR A 942 20.10 -26.91 -42.81
N ASN A 943 20.20 -28.02 -43.54
CA ASN A 943 19.05 -28.76 -44.04
C ASN A 943 18.66 -29.88 -43.06
N PRO A 944 17.60 -29.71 -42.24
CA PRO A 944 17.21 -30.71 -41.25
C PRO A 944 16.77 -32.05 -41.84
N ASN A 945 16.36 -32.07 -43.11
CA ASN A 945 15.88 -33.29 -43.76
C ASN A 945 17.02 -34.19 -44.28
N ARG A 946 18.20 -33.61 -44.51
CA ARG A 946 19.34 -34.30 -45.14
C ARG A 946 20.62 -34.26 -44.32
N GLY A 947 20.64 -33.46 -43.25
CA GLY A 947 21.79 -33.32 -42.38
C GLY A 947 22.94 -32.50 -42.97
N GLU A 948 22.71 -31.78 -44.08
CA GLU A 948 23.74 -31.07 -44.85
C GLU A 948 23.81 -29.57 -44.52
N HIS A 949 25.01 -28.97 -44.63
CA HIS A 949 25.21 -27.53 -44.49
C HIS A 949 25.53 -26.84 -45.81
N HIS A 950 25.03 -25.60 -45.96
CA HIS A 950 25.35 -24.72 -47.08
C HIS A 950 25.89 -23.39 -46.57
N TYR A 951 26.85 -22.83 -47.33
CA TYR A 951 27.53 -21.59 -46.97
C TYR A 951 27.54 -20.65 -48.17
N THR A 952 27.08 -19.42 -47.98
CA THR A 952 27.01 -18.45 -49.08
C THR A 952 27.15 -17.01 -48.59
N THR A 953 27.77 -16.15 -49.39
CA THR A 953 27.73 -14.69 -49.19
C THR A 953 26.49 -14.06 -49.82
N ASP A 954 25.77 -14.80 -50.66
CA ASP A 954 24.58 -14.30 -51.35
C ASP A 954 23.36 -14.42 -50.43
N SER A 955 22.90 -13.28 -49.93
CA SER A 955 21.70 -13.20 -49.10
C SER A 955 20.45 -13.69 -49.83
N GLY A 956 20.36 -13.55 -51.15
CA GLY A 956 19.26 -14.06 -51.97
C GLY A 956 19.26 -15.59 -52.07
N GLU A 957 20.44 -16.20 -52.17
CA GLU A 957 20.60 -17.66 -52.11
C GLU A 957 20.22 -18.20 -50.72
N ALA A 958 20.70 -17.56 -49.65
CA ALA A 958 20.33 -17.90 -48.28
C ALA A 958 18.80 -17.79 -48.06
N ASN A 959 18.20 -16.68 -48.49
CA ASN A 959 16.75 -16.48 -48.42
C ASN A 959 15.98 -17.53 -49.22
N THR A 960 16.45 -17.89 -50.42
CA THR A 960 15.81 -18.93 -51.25
C THR A 960 15.85 -20.29 -50.55
N LEU A 961 16.98 -20.67 -49.97
CA LEU A 961 17.12 -21.93 -49.23
C LEU A 961 16.26 -21.95 -47.96
N MET A 962 16.14 -20.83 -47.25
CA MET A 962 15.23 -20.69 -46.10
C MET A 962 13.77 -20.92 -46.50
N HIS A 963 13.33 -20.36 -47.64
CA HIS A 963 11.99 -20.62 -48.18
C HIS A 963 11.78 -22.09 -48.59
N LEU A 964 12.86 -22.80 -48.93
CA LEU A 964 12.84 -24.22 -49.25
C LEU A 964 12.98 -25.12 -48.01
N GLY A 965 12.88 -24.55 -46.80
CA GLY A 965 12.85 -25.30 -45.54
C GLY A 965 14.23 -25.55 -44.90
N TRP A 966 15.28 -24.86 -45.35
CA TRP A 966 16.57 -24.86 -44.67
C TRP A 966 16.53 -23.95 -43.44
N ARG A 967 17.19 -24.35 -42.35
CA ARG A 967 17.37 -23.56 -41.13
C ARG A 967 18.52 -22.58 -41.33
N PHE A 968 18.25 -21.28 -41.22
CA PHE A 968 19.30 -20.27 -41.14
C PHE A 968 19.94 -20.30 -39.75
N GLU A 969 21.27 -20.40 -39.69
CA GLU A 969 22.04 -20.49 -38.45
C GLU A 969 22.84 -19.21 -38.16
N GLY A 970 22.60 -18.15 -38.94
CA GLY A 970 23.28 -16.87 -38.80
C GLY A 970 24.51 -16.72 -39.69
N ILE A 971 25.30 -15.69 -39.38
CA ILE A 971 26.60 -15.45 -40.00
C ILE A 971 27.59 -16.44 -39.37
N GLY A 972 28.14 -17.33 -40.18
CA GLY A 972 29.16 -18.28 -39.73
C GLY A 972 30.53 -17.60 -39.56
N TRP A 973 30.91 -16.75 -40.51
CA TRP A 973 32.14 -15.96 -40.52
C TRP A 973 32.05 -14.84 -41.59
N TYR A 974 33.12 -14.06 -41.76
CA TYR A 974 33.20 -12.99 -42.77
C TYR A 974 34.19 -13.35 -43.90
N SER A 975 33.99 -12.77 -45.08
CA SER A 975 34.88 -12.82 -46.24
C SER A 975 35.81 -11.62 -46.26
N ALA A 976 37.09 -11.81 -46.56
CA ALA A 976 38.02 -10.72 -46.83
C ALA A 976 37.65 -10.01 -48.16
N PRO A 977 38.11 -8.76 -48.37
CA PRO A 977 37.97 -8.09 -49.65
C PRO A 977 38.71 -8.87 -50.77
N SER A 978 38.13 -8.90 -51.96
CA SER A 978 38.61 -9.72 -53.09
C SER A 978 39.98 -9.32 -53.62
N ASP A 979 40.44 -8.10 -53.35
CA ASP A 979 41.75 -7.58 -53.75
C ASP A 979 42.89 -7.96 -52.78
N SER A 980 42.54 -8.40 -51.56
CA SER A 980 43.47 -8.61 -50.45
C SER A 980 43.37 -10.01 -49.81
N GLY A 981 42.31 -10.77 -50.10
CA GLY A 981 42.10 -12.12 -49.58
C GLY A 981 42.53 -13.27 -50.50
N SER A 982 42.62 -14.46 -49.93
CA SER A 982 42.85 -15.73 -50.64
C SER A 982 41.51 -16.37 -51.02
N ALA A 983 41.31 -16.68 -52.30
CA ALA A 983 40.05 -17.24 -52.78
C ALA A 983 39.72 -18.61 -52.15
N VAL A 984 38.46 -18.77 -51.74
CA VAL A 984 37.83 -20.04 -51.39
C VAL A 984 36.85 -20.39 -52.51
N TYR A 985 37.06 -21.53 -53.15
CA TYR A 985 36.28 -21.98 -54.30
C TYR A 985 35.09 -22.83 -53.87
N ARG A 986 33.95 -22.66 -54.54
CA ARG A 986 32.77 -23.54 -54.41
C ARG A 986 32.66 -24.42 -55.64
N VAL A 987 32.52 -25.73 -55.41
CA VAL A 987 32.27 -26.71 -56.48
C VAL A 987 31.03 -27.53 -56.16
N TYR A 988 30.25 -27.83 -57.20
CA TYR A 988 28.98 -28.53 -57.08
C TYR A 988 29.00 -29.89 -57.78
N ASN A 989 28.54 -30.94 -57.10
CA ASN A 989 28.37 -32.28 -57.67
C ASN A 989 26.91 -32.51 -58.08
N PRO A 990 26.57 -32.41 -59.38
CA PRO A 990 25.20 -32.61 -59.85
C PRO A 990 24.71 -34.06 -59.69
N ASN A 991 25.61 -35.01 -59.44
CA ASN A 991 25.30 -36.43 -59.33
C ASN A 991 25.23 -36.90 -57.86
N ALA A 992 25.51 -36.01 -56.89
CA ALA A 992 25.44 -36.33 -55.48
C ALA A 992 23.99 -36.20 -54.96
N PRO A 993 23.44 -37.22 -54.28
CA PRO A 993 22.07 -37.18 -53.76
C PRO A 993 21.90 -36.22 -52.55
N ALA A 994 22.99 -35.91 -51.83
CA ALA A 994 23.12 -34.93 -50.74
C ALA A 994 24.60 -34.53 -50.62
N ASN A 995 24.91 -33.47 -49.87
CA ASN A 995 26.27 -32.92 -49.68
C ASN A 995 26.93 -32.55 -51.01
N ASN A 996 26.14 -31.90 -51.87
CA ASN A 996 26.48 -31.64 -53.26
C ASN A 996 27.39 -30.41 -53.44
N HIS A 997 27.75 -29.67 -52.39
CA HIS A 997 28.70 -28.56 -52.48
C HIS A 997 29.95 -28.83 -51.65
N HIS A 998 31.11 -28.47 -52.19
CA HIS A 998 32.40 -28.50 -51.49
C HIS A 998 33.09 -27.15 -51.57
N TYR A 999 33.81 -26.80 -50.51
CA TYR A 999 34.48 -25.51 -50.36
C TYR A 999 35.96 -25.72 -50.08
N THR A 1000 36.84 -25.10 -50.86
CA THR A 1000 38.29 -25.28 -50.71
C THR A 1000 39.10 -24.03 -51.07
N ALA A 1001 40.13 -23.73 -50.28
CA ALA A 1001 41.14 -22.73 -50.63
C ALA A 1001 42.21 -23.27 -51.61
N SER A 1002 42.19 -24.58 -51.93
CA SER A 1002 43.15 -25.22 -52.81
C SER A 1002 42.64 -25.26 -54.26
N ALA A 1003 43.29 -24.48 -55.13
CA ALA A 1003 42.99 -24.50 -56.57
C ALA A 1003 43.21 -25.90 -57.17
N ALA A 1004 44.21 -26.65 -56.68
CA ALA A 1004 44.49 -28.02 -57.12
C ALA A 1004 43.38 -29.01 -56.72
N GLU A 1005 42.79 -28.85 -55.53
CA GLU A 1005 41.66 -29.66 -55.08
C GLU A 1005 40.40 -29.37 -55.90
N ARG A 1006 40.11 -28.09 -56.16
CA ARG A 1006 39.05 -27.67 -57.09
C ARG A 1006 39.26 -28.30 -58.47
N ASP A 1007 40.44 -28.15 -59.07
CA ASP A 1007 40.73 -28.65 -60.42
C ASP A 1007 40.60 -30.17 -60.51
N GLN A 1008 41.00 -30.89 -59.46
CA GLN A 1008 40.85 -32.33 -59.37
C GLN A 1008 39.37 -32.75 -59.26
N LEU A 1009 38.55 -32.05 -58.47
CA LEU A 1009 37.11 -32.33 -58.36
C LEU A 1009 36.39 -32.06 -59.69
N VAL A 1010 36.76 -30.98 -60.38
CA VAL A 1010 36.24 -30.65 -61.72
C VAL A 1010 36.62 -31.73 -62.73
N ALA A 1011 37.88 -32.19 -62.73
CA ALA A 1011 38.32 -33.32 -63.58
C ALA A 1011 37.54 -34.62 -63.29
N ASN A 1012 37.05 -34.78 -62.06
CA ASN A 1012 36.21 -35.89 -61.63
C ASN A 1012 34.71 -35.68 -61.87
N GLY A 1013 34.32 -34.65 -62.62
CA GLY A 1013 32.94 -34.40 -63.06
C GLY A 1013 32.11 -33.46 -62.18
N TRP A 1014 32.73 -32.76 -61.24
CA TRP A 1014 32.09 -31.67 -60.50
C TRP A 1014 32.02 -30.40 -61.36
N ARG A 1015 31.09 -29.51 -61.05
CA ARG A 1015 30.94 -28.19 -61.68
C ARG A 1015 31.67 -27.15 -60.84
N ASP A 1016 32.52 -26.36 -61.49
CA ASP A 1016 33.11 -25.18 -60.87
C ASP A 1016 32.07 -24.06 -60.79
N GLU A 1017 31.81 -23.55 -59.60
CA GLU A 1017 30.92 -22.40 -59.37
C GLU A 1017 31.70 -21.11 -59.08
N GLY A 1018 33.04 -21.17 -59.16
CA GLY A 1018 33.91 -20.02 -58.99
C GLY A 1018 34.28 -19.74 -57.54
N THR A 1019 34.59 -18.48 -57.26
CA THR A 1019 34.99 -18.05 -55.92
C THR A 1019 33.76 -17.78 -55.07
N ALA A 1020 33.64 -18.49 -53.96
CA ALA A 1020 32.56 -18.38 -53.01
C ALA A 1020 32.74 -17.17 -52.10
N TRP A 1021 33.95 -17.00 -51.56
CA TRP A 1021 34.39 -15.90 -50.71
C TRP A 1021 35.93 -15.89 -50.63
N TYR A 1022 36.50 -15.00 -49.82
CA TYR A 1022 37.94 -14.89 -49.61
C TYR A 1022 38.31 -15.06 -48.13
N GLY A 1023 39.32 -15.87 -47.84
CA GLY A 1023 39.99 -15.92 -46.53
C GLY A 1023 41.10 -14.87 -46.41
N VAL A 1024 41.69 -14.73 -45.23
CA VAL A 1024 42.90 -13.93 -45.01
C VAL A 1024 44.06 -14.55 -45.80
N LYS A 1025 44.82 -13.69 -46.47
CA LYS A 1025 46.04 -14.08 -47.18
C LYS A 1025 47.18 -14.30 -46.19
N GLU A 1026 47.72 -15.50 -46.14
CA GLU A 1026 48.91 -15.83 -45.34
C GLU A 1026 50.19 -15.18 -45.88
#